data_AF-A0A348FZV5-F1
#
_entry.id   AF-A0A348FZV5-F1
#
_cell.length_a   1.000
_cell.length_b   1.000
_cell.length_c   1.000
_cell.angle_alpha   90.00
_cell.angle_beta   90.00
_cell.angle_gamma   90.00
#
_symmetry.space_group_name_H-M   'P 1'
#
loop_
_entity.id
_entity.type
_entity.pdbx_description
1 polymer ?
#
loop_
_entity_poly.entity_id
_entity_poly.type
_entity_poly.pdbx_seq_one_letter_code
_entity_poly.pdbx_strand_id
1 'polypeptide(L)'
;MPFDESSPLDQTPDRLNGLPTPEPGTLQTAGAAFRQENLIGSIVSSERLRATLNGSFNRIDRGYNVFNDLAGYEDHADRFEHVFNADAAKALKADIDRETRDRKVLAASGWTGFGLTAAASVLDPTFLLPGGALVKGGRAGYALGKSAASVGTAAAAATAVQEAGLQATQELRTAGETAINIGGSAILGGLLGAGVGGVMSHVEARRATDVMNNAMRPDFDAATDELHKELAGMTASPQSAGAAAAPADTLDDLSIAGRAASKVAAATAQLNPVLRTLQSPSATVRSIASQLMENPVYLRKNLAGAGDTAAETAMHEWTRGAAVQALEAQEAAYLTARKGGLVMTRDEFRKAIGAAMRRGDQSDVPGASEAAQAWRSNVIEPLKQRAITAGLLPEDVNVSTAESYFTRFWNRHAIEANEGEFRQIVRTWLTGELDKATAAETARLDRRVMNLSREKTDIEIGILRREENTRRRIETGEIGADDFDEAAIVNLVRRFTSGERPRPPESLSGWMKRQRGGIYDPGGEIAAIWPEARRIPGFVRKSRRGTANPAGGDTLDDLVTRAWQEGFFNGGGRVRAGSTAEAVGERPSIRDFLDALDADLRGNRVVRLADQEAAHAADQFDQVLAALDRIGVDFSRPLFGTSEALKNVAHTVNAVLSDMDRGRIAQLEGRIGEAQQRGRFDFVSDADREAYLDEIVDDIFAKVTGRAIDGDVPAGLVVTSRGPLKERTFNIPDRLVEKFLDSDAEFVGRRYARIMAADIELAERFGSPDLKGPIESIRAEYGELRQAIEANPDLLPAERAKQLKAINARERADIRDIEAVRDMLRGNYRPEIQHTGWARTLSAAGTLNYMTALGGVLMSSLTDAVRPAMVHGLTSYMQDGLGPLIRNVKAVKMSRQEAKLAGAISERWLASRLATLAEITDPYAMNSPFERFLTNAASGFTKLTGLLHWNDFQKGIAATMVQNRILKNAEVAAAKGFGALPAKERAYMGFLGIGQERAEALGRLFQQHGETLDGVRVANSEAWGDDPAAAVVRRAYRAAINKDVDSIIVTKGAGDVPLFMSTPVGRTIMQFKSFAIASNQRVLIRGLQEDTTRFVGGVVGMTAIGAFIYALKQIESGREISNNPGTWVAEGLDRSGIFSVAFEINNALEKIGAPGLYTGAAKLFPNASQRQPASRFSVRSKVGTFLGPSFGTATDVVGLMSLGFENLTRRAEGKEGAISESDISSARRLVPYASLPYWRWLIDGMIVPEIKQGVAK
;
A
#
# COMPACT_ATOMS: atom_id res chain seq x y z
N MET A 1 69.19 -16.89 17.52
CA MET A 1 70.13 -16.87 16.38
C MET A 1 70.35 -18.30 15.92
N PRO A 2 70.66 -18.55 14.64
CA PRO A 2 69.75 -19.15 13.63
C PRO A 2 70.36 -20.40 12.93
N PHE A 3 69.81 -20.77 11.76
CA PHE A 3 70.30 -21.69 10.70
C PHE A 3 69.88 -23.17 10.82
N ASP A 4 69.70 -23.96 9.75
CA ASP A 4 69.37 -23.79 8.32
C ASP A 4 69.27 -25.21 7.72
N GLU A 5 68.57 -25.30 6.58
CA GLU A 5 68.39 -26.36 5.57
C GLU A 5 69.38 -27.53 5.48
N SER A 6 68.84 -28.76 5.33
CA SER A 6 69.16 -29.68 4.22
C SER A 6 68.41 -31.03 4.34
N SER A 7 67.31 -31.17 3.60
CA SER A 7 66.84 -32.49 3.09
C SER A 7 67.93 -33.10 2.18
N PRO A 8 67.96 -34.42 1.88
CA PRO A 8 66.80 -35.32 1.73
C PRO A 8 67.02 -36.76 2.23
N LEU A 9 65.96 -37.54 2.49
CA LEU A 9 65.92 -38.97 2.13
C LEU A 9 64.47 -39.45 2.11
N ASP A 10 63.99 -39.75 0.90
CA ASP A 10 62.76 -40.48 0.66
C ASP A 10 63.08 -41.98 0.45
N GLN A 11 62.07 -42.82 0.71
CA GLN A 11 61.94 -44.29 0.49
C GLN A 11 62.45 -45.18 1.64
N THR A 12 61.62 -45.87 2.44
CA THR A 12 60.32 -46.56 2.22
C THR A 12 59.72 -47.01 3.58
N PRO A 13 58.55 -47.68 3.60
CA PRO A 13 57.19 -47.16 3.61
C PRO A 13 56.64 -47.08 5.04
N ASP A 14 56.14 -45.91 5.44
CA ASP A 14 55.56 -45.75 6.78
C ASP A 14 54.21 -46.50 6.86
N ARG A 15 54.28 -47.75 7.31
CA ARG A 15 53.15 -48.55 7.75
C ARG A 15 52.61 -47.99 9.06
N LEU A 16 52.11 -46.76 9.09
CA LEU A 16 51.38 -46.23 10.26
C LEU A 16 50.35 -45.13 9.91
N ASN A 17 49.92 -45.00 8.65
CA ASN A 17 48.71 -44.23 8.32
C ASN A 17 47.46 -45.11 8.35
N GLY A 18 46.91 -45.25 9.56
CA GLY A 18 45.68 -45.98 9.80
C GLY A 18 45.40 -46.21 11.28
N LEU A 19 45.63 -45.22 12.14
CA LEU A 19 44.94 -45.23 13.43
C LEU A 19 43.51 -44.73 13.17
N PRO A 20 42.47 -45.57 13.33
CA PRO A 20 41.11 -45.08 13.31
C PRO A 20 40.99 -44.02 14.40
N THR A 21 40.44 -42.85 14.06
CA THR A 21 39.92 -41.93 15.08
C THR A 21 39.04 -42.77 16.01
N PRO A 22 39.29 -42.81 17.33
CA PRO A 22 38.55 -43.68 18.23
C PRO A 22 37.05 -43.44 18.03
N GLU A 23 36.31 -44.52 17.75
CA GLU A 23 34.86 -44.43 17.60
C GLU A 23 34.27 -43.75 18.85
N PRO A 24 33.43 -42.71 18.69
CA PRO A 24 32.88 -42.00 19.83
C PRO A 24 32.11 -42.97 20.74
N GLY A 25 32.37 -42.93 22.04
CA GLY A 25 31.67 -43.79 23.00
C GLY A 25 30.16 -43.56 22.97
N THR A 26 29.37 -44.58 23.33
CA THR A 26 27.89 -44.51 23.31
C THR A 26 27.33 -43.38 24.17
N LEU A 27 27.93 -43.09 25.33
CA LEU A 27 27.57 -41.95 26.20
C LEU A 27 27.91 -40.59 25.57
N GLN A 28 29.02 -40.51 24.83
CA GLN A 28 29.43 -39.28 24.13
C GLN A 28 28.49 -39.00 22.95
N THR A 29 28.12 -40.05 22.20
CA THR A 29 27.15 -39.99 21.11
C THR A 29 25.75 -39.63 21.63
N ALA A 30 25.30 -40.23 22.74
CA ALA A 30 24.02 -39.92 23.36
C ALA A 30 23.96 -38.48 23.92
N GLY A 31 25.05 -38.00 24.54
CA GLY A 31 25.13 -36.62 25.03
C GLY A 31 25.14 -35.57 23.91
N ALA A 32 25.82 -35.85 22.79
CA ALA A 32 25.79 -35.01 21.59
C ALA A 32 24.40 -35.00 20.94
N ALA A 33 23.76 -36.17 20.80
CA ALA A 33 22.40 -36.29 20.30
C ALA A 33 21.39 -35.52 21.18
N PHE A 34 21.53 -35.59 22.51
CA PHE A 34 20.69 -34.85 23.44
C PHE A 34 20.85 -33.33 23.28
N ARG A 35 22.07 -32.79 23.15
CA ARG A 35 22.23 -31.33 22.97
C ARG A 35 21.80 -30.82 21.59
N GLN A 36 21.92 -31.64 20.54
CA GLN A 36 21.56 -31.26 19.17
C GLN A 36 20.09 -31.50 18.83
N GLU A 37 19.45 -32.47 19.45
CA GLU A 37 18.11 -32.91 19.05
C GLU A 37 17.13 -32.93 20.23
N ASN A 38 17.48 -32.42 21.41
CA ASN A 38 16.52 -32.21 22.51
C ASN A 38 16.39 -30.72 22.83
N LEU A 39 15.15 -30.21 22.94
CA LEU A 39 14.91 -28.79 23.17
C LEU A 39 15.49 -28.31 24.52
N ILE A 40 15.34 -29.10 25.58
CA ILE A 40 15.91 -28.79 26.91
C ILE A 40 17.44 -28.89 26.85
N GLY A 41 17.97 -29.93 26.20
CA GLY A 41 19.41 -30.09 25.99
C GLY A 41 20.04 -28.90 25.26
N SER A 42 19.36 -28.38 24.24
CA SER A 42 19.77 -27.20 23.48
C SER A 42 19.69 -25.90 24.31
N ILE A 43 18.57 -25.66 25.00
CA ILE A 43 18.36 -24.47 25.84
C ILE A 43 19.36 -24.40 27.00
N VAL A 44 19.52 -25.50 27.74
CA VAL A 44 20.37 -25.55 28.94
C VAL A 44 21.85 -25.43 28.58
N SER A 45 22.22 -25.84 27.37
CA SER A 45 23.62 -25.78 26.94
C SER A 45 24.02 -24.47 26.25
N SER A 46 23.08 -23.61 25.82
CA SER A 46 23.37 -22.36 25.11
C SER A 46 23.89 -21.23 26.01
N GLU A 47 25.15 -20.83 25.79
CA GLU A 47 25.77 -19.70 26.46
C GLU A 47 25.27 -18.36 25.88
N ARG A 48 24.93 -18.31 24.59
CA ARG A 48 24.30 -17.13 23.97
C ARG A 48 22.96 -16.80 24.63
N LEU A 49 22.10 -17.79 24.80
CA LEU A 49 20.79 -17.60 25.42
C LEU A 49 20.93 -17.11 26.86
N ARG A 50 21.88 -17.70 27.62
CA ARG A 50 22.23 -17.25 28.98
C ARG A 50 22.71 -15.80 29.02
N ALA A 51 23.59 -15.41 28.11
CA ALA A 51 24.07 -14.03 27.95
C ALA A 51 22.96 -13.06 27.51
N THR A 52 21.97 -13.54 26.77
CA THR A 52 20.80 -12.74 26.37
C THR A 52 19.89 -12.49 27.57
N LEU A 53 19.61 -13.54 28.36
CA LEU A 53 18.74 -13.48 29.54
C LEU A 53 19.30 -12.60 30.65
N ASN A 54 20.62 -12.54 30.83
CA ASN A 54 21.26 -11.67 31.82
C ASN A 54 21.56 -10.25 31.30
N GLY A 55 21.15 -9.92 30.06
CA GLY A 55 21.30 -8.61 29.44
C GLY A 55 22.70 -8.27 28.90
N SER A 56 23.71 -9.12 29.12
CA SER A 56 25.09 -8.85 28.68
C SER A 56 25.27 -8.94 27.16
N PHE A 57 24.49 -9.78 26.48
CA PHE A 57 24.63 -10.02 25.05
C PHE A 57 24.35 -8.75 24.21
N ASN A 58 23.36 -7.95 24.61
CA ASN A 58 22.89 -6.79 23.85
C ASN A 58 23.67 -5.50 24.14
N ARG A 59 24.72 -5.54 24.98
CA ARG A 59 25.54 -4.36 25.27
C ARG A 59 26.34 -3.96 24.03
N ILE A 60 26.34 -2.68 23.68
CA ILE A 60 27.10 -2.16 22.54
C ILE A 60 28.44 -1.61 23.04
N ASP A 61 29.54 -2.23 22.63
CA ASP A 61 30.89 -1.70 22.77
C ASP A 61 31.32 -1.10 21.43
N ARG A 62 31.37 0.25 21.35
CA ARG A 62 31.69 0.96 20.11
C ARG A 62 33.14 0.75 19.64
N GLY A 63 34.03 0.27 20.52
CA GLY A 63 35.42 -0.05 20.18
C GLY A 63 35.62 -1.49 19.70
N TYR A 64 34.59 -2.33 19.77
CA TYR A 64 34.71 -3.76 19.48
C TYR A 64 34.07 -4.13 18.14
N ASN A 65 34.92 -4.47 17.17
CA ASN A 65 34.49 -5.11 15.92
C ASN A 65 34.73 -6.61 15.98
N VAL A 66 33.65 -7.40 16.11
CA VAL A 66 33.72 -8.86 16.17
C VAL A 66 34.39 -9.50 14.95
N PHE A 67 34.35 -8.84 13.78
CA PHE A 67 34.97 -9.36 12.57
C PHE A 67 36.51 -9.33 12.61
N ASN A 68 37.10 -8.57 13.52
CA ASN A 68 38.55 -8.61 13.79
C ASN A 68 38.92 -9.78 14.74
N ASP A 69 37.92 -10.39 15.36
CA ASP A 69 38.02 -11.49 16.31
C ASP A 69 37.31 -12.74 15.73
N LEU A 70 37.35 -12.93 14.42
CA LEU A 70 36.68 -14.06 13.74
C LEU A 70 37.60 -15.24 13.40
N ALA A 71 38.89 -15.16 13.73
CA ALA A 71 39.86 -16.20 13.38
C ALA A 71 39.38 -17.60 13.82
N GLY A 72 39.19 -18.51 12.86
CA GLY A 72 38.67 -19.87 13.08
C GLY A 72 37.14 -20.03 13.00
N TYR A 73 36.39 -18.96 12.75
CA TYR A 73 34.93 -18.93 12.62
C TYR A 73 34.44 -18.23 11.33
N GLU A 74 35.32 -18.09 10.33
CA GLU A 74 35.08 -17.35 9.09
C GLU A 74 33.88 -17.90 8.30
N ASP A 75 33.69 -19.22 8.30
CA ASP A 75 32.55 -19.92 7.68
C ASP A 75 31.20 -19.63 8.38
N HIS A 76 31.23 -18.91 9.51
CA HIS A 76 30.08 -18.56 10.33
C HIS A 76 29.97 -17.05 10.56
N ALA A 77 30.69 -16.23 9.77
CA ALA A 77 30.78 -14.79 9.94
C ALA A 77 29.41 -14.07 9.92
N ASP A 78 28.44 -14.61 9.20
CA ASP A 78 27.05 -14.13 9.14
C ASP A 78 26.36 -14.12 10.51
N ARG A 79 26.69 -15.06 11.39
CA ARG A 79 26.06 -15.15 12.73
C ARG A 79 26.55 -14.06 13.68
N PHE A 80 27.72 -13.51 13.44
CA PHE A 80 28.34 -12.49 14.30
C PHE A 80 27.87 -11.07 13.96
N GLU A 81 26.99 -10.89 12.97
CA GLU A 81 26.54 -9.56 12.51
C GLU A 81 25.88 -8.70 13.60
N HIS A 82 25.28 -9.30 14.63
CA HIS A 82 24.63 -8.60 15.75
C HIS A 82 25.43 -8.59 17.05
N VAL A 83 26.69 -9.02 16.97
CA VAL A 83 27.58 -9.07 18.12
C VAL A 83 28.38 -7.78 18.17
N PHE A 84 28.16 -6.99 19.23
CA PHE A 84 28.79 -5.68 19.42
C PHE A 84 29.71 -5.63 20.64
N ASN A 85 29.99 -6.76 21.29
CA ASN A 85 30.91 -6.82 22.43
C ASN A 85 31.58 -8.20 22.54
N ALA A 86 32.71 -8.24 23.23
CA ALA A 86 33.53 -9.46 23.37
C ALA A 86 32.84 -10.59 24.14
N ASP A 87 32.01 -10.28 25.15
CA ASP A 87 31.30 -11.28 25.94
C ASP A 87 30.28 -12.03 25.08
N ALA A 88 29.54 -11.29 24.25
CA ALA A 88 28.59 -11.83 23.29
C ALA A 88 29.28 -12.66 22.19
N ALA A 89 30.45 -12.22 21.71
CA ALA A 89 31.24 -12.98 20.74
C ALA A 89 31.73 -14.30 21.32
N LYS A 90 32.23 -14.28 22.56
CA LYS A 90 32.67 -15.48 23.27
C LYS A 90 31.52 -16.47 23.48
N ALA A 91 30.35 -15.97 23.88
CA ALA A 91 29.16 -16.79 24.06
C ALA A 91 28.71 -17.45 22.74
N LEU A 92 28.71 -16.69 21.64
CA LEU A 92 28.34 -17.21 20.32
C LEU A 92 29.37 -18.23 19.78
N LYS A 93 30.67 -17.96 19.90
CA LYS A 93 31.75 -18.90 19.55
C LYS A 93 31.62 -20.21 20.33
N ALA A 94 31.34 -20.13 21.64
CA ALA A 94 31.18 -21.30 22.49
C ALA A 94 30.00 -22.19 22.04
N ASP A 95 28.90 -21.57 21.60
CA ASP A 95 27.75 -22.29 21.04
C ASP A 95 28.10 -22.97 19.71
N ILE A 96 28.75 -22.25 18.78
CA ILE A 96 29.21 -22.80 17.50
C ILE A 96 30.20 -23.97 17.68
N ASP A 97 31.17 -23.83 18.60
CA ASP A 97 32.13 -24.90 18.89
C ASP A 97 31.46 -26.14 19.45
N ARG A 98 30.52 -25.96 20.38
CA ARG A 98 29.74 -27.04 20.96
C ARG A 98 28.97 -27.75 19.85
N GLU A 99 28.25 -27.01 19.01
CA GLU A 99 27.44 -27.60 17.96
C GLU A 99 28.28 -28.30 16.89
N THR A 100 29.41 -27.72 16.50
CA THR A 100 30.35 -28.34 15.54
C THR A 100 30.93 -29.64 16.10
N ARG A 101 31.31 -29.66 17.38
CA ARG A 101 31.80 -30.88 18.05
C ARG A 101 30.71 -31.94 18.12
N ASP A 102 29.50 -31.57 18.53
CA ASP A 102 28.39 -32.51 18.64
C ASP A 102 28.02 -33.09 17.26
N ARG A 103 28.00 -32.27 16.21
CA ARG A 103 27.78 -32.72 14.82
C ARG A 103 28.88 -33.66 14.32
N LYS A 104 30.16 -33.37 14.61
CA LYS A 104 31.28 -34.26 14.27
C LYS A 104 31.17 -35.60 14.99
N VAL A 105 30.78 -35.59 16.27
CA VAL A 105 30.52 -36.82 17.05
C VAL A 105 29.39 -37.62 16.40
N LEU A 106 28.25 -36.99 16.09
CA LEU A 106 27.11 -37.69 15.47
C LEU A 106 27.43 -38.24 14.08
N ALA A 107 28.16 -37.50 13.26
CA ALA A 107 28.59 -37.94 11.94
C ALA A 107 29.62 -39.08 12.01
N ALA A 108 30.54 -39.05 12.99
CA ALA A 108 31.53 -40.10 13.21
C ALA A 108 30.95 -41.37 13.83
N SER A 109 29.78 -41.30 14.48
CA SER A 109 29.10 -42.44 15.11
C SER A 109 28.28 -43.29 14.13
N GLY A 110 28.22 -42.97 12.83
CA GLY A 110 27.54 -43.81 11.83
C GLY A 110 26.09 -44.20 12.22
N TRP A 111 25.74 -45.49 12.12
CA TRP A 111 24.38 -45.98 12.41
C TRP A 111 23.96 -45.83 13.88
N THR A 112 24.90 -45.87 14.83
CA THR A 112 24.59 -45.62 16.25
C THR A 112 24.33 -44.14 16.53
N GLY A 113 25.00 -43.25 15.81
CA GLY A 113 24.69 -41.80 15.78
C GLY A 113 23.28 -41.53 15.27
N PHE A 114 22.91 -42.12 14.12
CA PHE A 114 21.56 -42.03 13.56
C PHE A 114 20.47 -42.56 14.50
N GLY A 115 20.70 -43.73 15.13
CA GLY A 115 19.76 -44.33 16.09
C GLY A 115 19.60 -43.53 17.38
N LEU A 116 20.67 -42.91 17.89
CA LEU A 116 20.63 -42.06 19.09
C LEU A 116 20.08 -40.66 18.81
N THR A 117 20.30 -40.09 17.63
CA THR A 117 19.62 -38.86 17.15
C THR A 117 18.11 -39.09 17.08
N ALA A 118 17.66 -40.17 16.43
CA ALA A 118 16.24 -40.54 16.38
C ALA A 118 15.67 -40.82 17.78
N ALA A 119 16.43 -41.48 18.67
CA ALA A 119 16.02 -41.72 20.05
C ALA A 119 15.96 -40.43 20.88
N ALA A 120 16.89 -39.49 20.73
CA ALA A 120 16.87 -38.20 21.43
C ALA A 120 15.69 -37.32 20.98
N SER A 121 15.28 -37.43 19.72
CA SER A 121 14.05 -36.80 19.21
C SER A 121 12.76 -37.45 19.72
N VAL A 122 12.81 -38.73 20.10
CA VAL A 122 11.67 -39.50 20.63
C VAL A 122 11.65 -39.57 22.17
N LEU A 123 12.78 -39.35 22.84
CA LEU A 123 12.94 -39.32 24.29
C LEU A 123 12.93 -37.89 24.86
N ASP A 124 12.46 -36.92 24.07
CA ASP A 124 12.09 -35.61 24.58
C ASP A 124 11.03 -35.78 25.71
N PRO A 125 11.10 -35.05 26.83
CA PRO A 125 10.14 -35.15 27.93
C PRO A 125 8.66 -35.03 27.51
N THR A 126 8.38 -34.62 26.26
CA THR A 126 7.08 -34.79 25.60
C THR A 126 6.55 -36.24 25.52
N PHE A 127 7.40 -37.28 25.57
CA PHE A 127 7.00 -38.69 25.39
C PHE A 127 6.91 -39.52 26.69
N LEU A 128 7.56 -39.10 27.78
CA LEU A 128 7.77 -39.94 28.98
C LEU A 128 6.96 -39.56 30.23
N LEU A 129 5.80 -38.92 30.07
CA LEU A 129 4.86 -38.73 31.18
C LEU A 129 3.43 -39.18 30.85
N PRO A 130 3.09 -40.43 31.17
CA PRO A 130 1.84 -40.76 31.82
C PRO A 130 2.13 -41.06 33.30
N GLY A 131 1.51 -40.26 34.17
CA GLY A 131 1.39 -40.36 35.63
C GLY A 131 2.15 -41.46 36.38
N GLY A 132 2.97 -41.03 37.34
CA GLY A 132 3.51 -41.91 38.37
C GLY A 132 2.43 -42.63 39.16
N ALA A 133 2.36 -43.95 39.00
CA ALA A 133 1.82 -44.86 39.98
C ALA A 133 2.85 -45.98 40.19
N LEU A 134 3.48 -45.94 41.35
CA LEU A 134 4.39 -46.94 41.88
C LEU A 134 3.77 -48.34 41.84
N VAL A 135 4.53 -49.28 41.26
CA VAL A 135 4.41 -50.70 41.54
C VAL A 135 4.72 -50.93 43.03
N LYS A 136 3.67 -51.17 43.82
CA LYS A 136 3.74 -52.01 45.02
C LYS A 136 2.50 -52.89 45.06
N GLY A 137 2.66 -54.18 44.75
CA GLY A 137 1.66 -55.24 45.04
C GLY A 137 1.41 -56.18 43.87
N GLY A 138 1.68 -57.47 44.05
CA GLY A 138 1.73 -58.48 42.99
C GLY A 138 0.39 -58.97 42.41
N ARG A 139 0.54 -59.62 41.24
CA ARG A 139 -0.38 -60.51 40.47
C ARG A 139 -1.49 -59.86 39.62
N ALA A 140 -1.24 -59.78 38.30
CA ALA A 140 -2.03 -60.41 37.23
C ALA A 140 -1.54 -59.89 35.86
N GLY A 141 -1.25 -60.81 34.92
CA GLY A 141 -0.63 -60.53 33.63
C GLY A 141 -1.60 -60.33 32.46
N TYR A 142 -0.98 -60.10 31.30
CA TYR A 142 -1.51 -60.05 29.92
C TYR A 142 -2.29 -58.80 29.47
N ALA A 143 -1.61 -57.95 28.67
CA ALA A 143 -2.01 -57.56 27.31
C ALA A 143 -0.98 -56.59 26.68
N LEU A 144 0.11 -57.13 26.13
CA LEU A 144 0.90 -56.47 25.09
C LEU A 144 0.29 -56.87 23.74
N GLY A 145 -0.35 -55.94 23.04
CA GLY A 145 -0.95 -56.23 21.73
C GLY A 145 -1.44 -55.00 20.97
N LYS A 146 -0.58 -54.50 20.06
CA LYS A 146 -0.83 -53.62 18.90
C LYS A 146 -1.34 -52.19 19.13
N SER A 147 -0.49 -51.22 18.78
CA SER A 147 -0.87 -50.19 17.79
C SER A 147 0.38 -49.63 17.07
N ALA A 148 0.62 -50.07 15.84
CA ALA A 148 1.56 -49.41 14.93
C ALA A 148 1.10 -47.98 14.54
N ALA A 149 -0.17 -47.64 14.83
CA ALA A 149 -0.75 -46.32 14.63
C ALA A 149 -0.25 -45.25 15.63
N SER A 150 0.18 -45.63 16.83
CA SER A 150 0.66 -44.68 17.85
C SER A 150 2.11 -44.23 17.64
N VAL A 151 2.90 -45.01 16.89
CA VAL A 151 4.32 -44.70 16.63
C VAL A 151 4.49 -43.80 15.39
N GLY A 152 3.64 -43.93 14.38
CA GLY A 152 3.70 -43.09 13.16
C GLY A 152 3.07 -41.69 13.28
N THR A 153 2.06 -41.52 14.15
CA THR A 153 1.37 -40.23 14.35
C THR A 153 2.05 -39.32 15.38
N ALA A 154 2.78 -39.90 16.34
CA ALA A 154 3.55 -39.13 17.31
C ALA A 154 4.89 -38.60 16.73
N ALA A 155 5.46 -39.29 15.73
CA ALA A 155 6.73 -38.87 15.11
C ALA A 155 6.62 -37.56 14.31
N ALA A 156 5.56 -37.35 13.51
CA ALA A 156 5.42 -36.16 12.66
C ALA A 156 5.02 -34.88 13.44
N ALA A 157 4.29 -35.03 14.57
CA ALA A 157 3.85 -33.91 15.40
C ALA A 157 4.98 -33.36 16.30
N ALA A 158 5.84 -34.24 16.83
CA ALA A 158 6.98 -33.86 17.66
C ALA A 158 8.05 -33.14 16.82
N THR A 159 8.36 -33.62 15.62
CA THR A 159 9.41 -33.04 14.77
C THR A 159 9.11 -31.59 14.37
N ALA A 160 7.86 -31.18 14.13
CA ALA A 160 7.57 -29.80 13.74
C ALA A 160 7.73 -28.76 14.88
N VAL A 161 7.39 -29.14 16.11
CA VAL A 161 7.54 -28.27 17.31
C VAL A 161 8.99 -28.24 17.77
N GLN A 162 9.65 -29.39 17.72
CA GLN A 162 11.06 -29.57 18.07
C GLN A 162 11.98 -28.86 17.06
N GLU A 163 11.72 -28.96 15.75
CA GLU A 163 12.50 -28.24 14.73
C GLU A 163 12.46 -26.72 14.91
N ALA A 164 11.30 -26.16 15.23
CA ALA A 164 11.17 -24.71 15.47
C ALA A 164 11.88 -24.25 16.76
N GLY A 165 11.78 -25.04 17.84
CA GLY A 165 12.47 -24.76 19.10
C GLY A 165 13.98 -24.93 19.02
N LEU A 166 14.46 -25.94 18.28
CA LEU A 166 15.88 -26.18 18.05
C LEU A 166 16.46 -25.15 17.09
N GLN A 167 15.73 -24.70 16.07
CA GLN A 167 16.15 -23.61 15.20
C GLN A 167 16.32 -22.28 15.97
N ALA A 168 15.50 -22.02 16.99
CA ALA A 168 15.61 -20.82 17.81
C ALA A 168 16.77 -20.85 18.82
N THR A 169 17.34 -22.03 19.07
CA THR A 169 18.34 -22.26 20.13
C THR A 169 19.70 -22.73 19.60
N GLN A 170 19.78 -23.04 18.29
CA GLN A 170 20.99 -23.53 17.63
C GLN A 170 21.43 -22.60 16.52
N GLU A 171 22.73 -22.38 16.45
CA GLU A 171 23.35 -21.51 15.45
C GLU A 171 23.49 -22.23 14.10
N LEU A 172 23.92 -23.49 14.09
CA LEU A 172 24.31 -24.24 12.89
C LEU A 172 23.14 -24.91 12.15
N ARG A 173 21.90 -24.81 12.64
CA ARG A 173 20.72 -25.47 12.04
C ARG A 173 20.18 -24.67 10.85
N THR A 174 20.10 -25.29 9.66
CA THR A 174 19.65 -24.61 8.43
C THR A 174 18.15 -24.77 8.17
N ALA A 175 17.53 -23.77 7.52
CA ALA A 175 16.11 -23.84 7.15
C ALA A 175 15.79 -24.96 6.13
N GLY A 176 16.78 -25.40 5.35
CA GLY A 176 16.67 -26.55 4.45
C GLY A 176 16.61 -27.88 5.21
N GLU A 177 17.43 -28.06 6.23
CA GLU A 177 17.38 -29.22 7.14
C GLU A 177 16.03 -29.27 7.89
N THR A 178 15.56 -28.13 8.40
CA THR A 178 14.23 -28.01 9.03
C THR A 178 13.10 -28.31 8.06
N ALA A 179 13.15 -27.82 6.81
CA ALA A 179 12.14 -28.11 5.79
C ALA A 179 12.18 -29.58 5.31
N ILE A 180 13.35 -30.22 5.29
CA ILE A 180 13.51 -31.65 4.97
C ILE A 180 13.03 -32.52 6.15
N ASN A 181 13.23 -32.09 7.39
CA ASN A 181 12.76 -32.83 8.58
C ASN A 181 11.25 -32.67 8.81
N ILE A 182 10.67 -31.49 8.53
CA ILE A 182 9.23 -31.25 8.53
C ILE A 182 8.55 -31.89 7.30
N GLY A 183 9.17 -31.76 6.11
CA GLY A 183 8.63 -32.28 4.85
C GLY A 183 8.78 -33.80 4.69
N GLY A 184 9.89 -34.38 5.13
CA GLY A 184 10.15 -35.82 5.10
C GLY A 184 9.28 -36.62 6.08
N SER A 185 8.98 -36.06 7.25
CA SER A 185 8.11 -36.69 8.27
C SER A 185 6.63 -36.62 7.91
N ALA A 186 6.17 -35.52 7.30
CA ALA A 186 4.80 -35.38 6.81
C ALA A 186 4.51 -36.28 5.58
N ILE A 187 5.49 -36.46 4.69
CA ILE A 187 5.34 -37.25 3.47
C ILE A 187 5.48 -38.76 3.74
N LEU A 188 6.41 -39.19 4.61
CA LEU A 188 6.52 -40.62 4.96
C LEU A 188 5.42 -41.08 5.93
N GLY A 189 4.98 -40.22 6.86
CA GLY A 189 3.83 -40.51 7.72
C GLY A 189 2.49 -40.48 6.96
N GLY A 190 2.36 -39.57 5.99
CA GLY A 190 1.17 -39.43 5.15
C GLY A 190 1.04 -40.49 4.05
N LEU A 191 2.14 -40.98 3.48
CA LEU A 191 2.10 -42.01 2.41
C LEU A 191 2.12 -43.45 2.94
N LEU A 192 2.73 -43.72 4.10
CA LEU A 192 2.62 -45.05 4.74
C LEU A 192 1.36 -45.19 5.61
N GLY A 193 0.72 -44.08 5.99
CA GLY A 193 -0.62 -44.04 6.59
C GLY A 193 -1.78 -44.05 5.58
N ALA A 194 -1.50 -43.89 4.28
CA ALA A 194 -2.49 -43.93 3.20
C ALA A 194 -2.88 -45.37 2.81
N GLY A 195 -3.37 -46.13 3.78
CA GLY A 195 -4.23 -47.29 3.55
C GLY A 195 -5.61 -46.96 4.08
N VAL A 196 -6.58 -46.68 3.21
CA VAL A 196 -7.96 -46.25 3.52
C VAL A 196 -8.80 -47.40 4.13
N GLY A 197 -8.29 -48.14 5.11
CA GLY A 197 -8.93 -49.38 5.59
C GLY A 197 -8.98 -49.59 7.11
N GLY A 198 -8.52 -48.65 7.95
CA GLY A 198 -8.26 -48.96 9.36
C GLY A 198 -9.30 -48.52 10.41
N VAL A 199 -10.19 -47.55 10.12
CA VAL A 199 -10.95 -46.86 11.19
C VAL A 199 -12.46 -46.69 10.89
N MET A 200 -13.01 -47.35 9.87
CA MET A 200 -14.46 -47.33 9.64
C MET A 200 -15.01 -48.75 9.66
N SER A 201 -16.09 -48.97 10.40
CA SER A 201 -16.87 -50.19 10.23
C SER A 201 -17.47 -50.20 8.82
N HIS A 202 -17.69 -51.38 8.24
CA HIS A 202 -18.23 -51.56 6.87
C HIS A 202 -19.56 -50.82 6.61
N VAL A 203 -20.27 -50.42 7.67
CA VAL A 203 -21.53 -49.67 7.62
C VAL A 203 -21.29 -48.16 7.49
N GLU A 204 -20.19 -47.65 8.03
CA GLU A 204 -19.82 -46.21 8.02
C GLU A 204 -19.13 -45.81 6.71
N ALA A 205 -18.31 -46.70 6.14
CA ALA A 205 -17.72 -46.50 4.82
C ALA A 205 -18.79 -46.40 3.72
N ARG A 206 -19.85 -47.23 3.81
CA ARG A 206 -20.98 -47.19 2.87
C ARG A 206 -21.78 -45.89 2.95
N ARG A 207 -22.03 -45.37 4.16
CA ARG A 207 -22.73 -44.09 4.35
C ARG A 207 -21.92 -42.90 3.84
N ALA A 208 -20.60 -42.91 4.01
CA ALA A 208 -19.71 -41.90 3.44
C ALA A 208 -19.69 -41.95 1.90
N THR A 209 -19.67 -43.16 1.30
CA THR A 209 -19.78 -43.32 -0.16
C THR A 209 -21.17 -43.00 -0.71
N ASP A 210 -22.24 -43.25 0.03
CA ASP A 210 -23.61 -42.93 -0.40
C ASP A 210 -23.88 -41.42 -0.38
N VAL A 211 -23.29 -40.69 0.58
CA VAL A 211 -23.30 -39.21 0.59
C VAL A 211 -22.48 -38.66 -0.57
N MET A 212 -21.35 -39.29 -0.90
CA MET A 212 -20.49 -38.90 -2.03
C MET A 212 -21.15 -39.21 -3.39
N ASN A 213 -21.82 -40.36 -3.53
CA ASN A 213 -22.55 -40.76 -4.75
C ASN A 213 -23.85 -39.96 -4.95
N ASN A 214 -24.53 -39.56 -3.87
CA ASN A 214 -25.69 -38.67 -3.96
C ASN A 214 -25.30 -37.21 -4.28
N ALA A 215 -24.07 -36.80 -3.94
CA ALA A 215 -23.50 -35.51 -4.36
C ALA A 215 -22.98 -35.51 -5.82
N MET A 216 -22.95 -36.68 -6.48
CA MET A 216 -22.52 -36.87 -7.87
C MET A 216 -23.68 -37.16 -8.84
N ARG A 217 -24.95 -36.96 -8.43
CA ARG A 217 -26.09 -37.14 -9.33
C ARG A 217 -26.02 -36.13 -10.49
N PRO A 218 -26.04 -36.59 -11.76
CA PRO A 218 -25.90 -35.71 -12.91
C PRO A 218 -27.27 -35.15 -13.29
N ASP A 219 -27.74 -34.10 -12.62
CA ASP A 219 -28.92 -33.32 -13.04
C ASP A 219 -28.79 -31.83 -12.64
N PHE A 220 -27.61 -31.24 -12.83
CA PHE A 220 -27.42 -29.80 -12.61
C PHE A 220 -27.05 -28.98 -13.86
N ASP A 221 -26.96 -29.61 -15.04
CA ASP A 221 -26.46 -28.93 -16.26
C ASP A 221 -27.35 -29.04 -17.52
N ALA A 222 -28.63 -29.41 -17.42
CA ALA A 222 -29.48 -29.59 -18.61
C ALA A 222 -30.57 -28.52 -18.86
N ALA A 223 -30.75 -27.52 -17.98
CA ALA A 223 -31.89 -26.58 -18.10
C ALA A 223 -31.52 -25.09 -18.22
N THR A 224 -30.25 -24.76 -18.42
CA THR A 224 -29.81 -23.35 -18.55
C THR A 224 -29.06 -23.02 -19.82
N ASP A 225 -28.74 -24.01 -20.65
CA ASP A 225 -27.90 -23.81 -21.85
C ASP A 225 -28.71 -23.53 -23.14
N GLU A 226 -30.00 -23.89 -23.16
CA GLU A 226 -30.85 -23.72 -24.35
C GLU A 226 -31.65 -22.40 -24.33
N LEU A 227 -32.06 -21.90 -23.15
CA LEU A 227 -32.82 -20.64 -23.05
C LEU A 227 -31.92 -19.37 -23.14
N HIS A 228 -30.61 -19.50 -22.87
CA HIS A 228 -29.66 -18.38 -23.03
C HIS A 228 -29.11 -18.26 -24.46
N LYS A 229 -29.12 -19.35 -25.24
CA LYS A 229 -28.69 -19.32 -26.66
C LYS A 229 -29.72 -18.65 -27.57
N GLU A 230 -31.01 -18.75 -27.27
CA GLU A 230 -32.05 -18.08 -28.06
C GLU A 230 -32.24 -16.59 -27.74
N LEU A 231 -31.91 -16.12 -26.53
CA LEU A 231 -32.09 -14.71 -26.16
C LEU A 231 -30.87 -13.81 -26.44
N ALA A 232 -29.65 -14.39 -26.53
CA ALA A 232 -28.43 -13.64 -26.86
C ALA A 232 -28.26 -13.37 -28.38
N GLY A 233 -29.06 -14.02 -29.23
CA GLY A 233 -28.98 -13.90 -30.69
C GLY A 233 -29.75 -12.71 -31.30
N MET A 234 -30.47 -11.91 -30.51
CA MET A 234 -31.40 -10.89 -31.06
C MET A 234 -30.98 -9.42 -30.93
N THR A 235 -29.79 -9.11 -30.41
CA THR A 235 -29.34 -7.71 -30.33
C THR A 235 -27.93 -7.53 -30.88
N ALA A 236 -27.81 -7.66 -32.21
CA ALA A 236 -26.65 -7.18 -32.95
C ALA A 236 -27.12 -6.21 -34.04
N SER A 237 -26.92 -4.91 -33.82
CA SER A 237 -26.90 -3.92 -34.89
C SER A 237 -25.44 -3.46 -35.06
N PRO A 238 -24.82 -3.66 -36.23
CA PRO A 238 -23.45 -3.20 -36.47
C PRO A 238 -23.46 -1.69 -36.78
N GLN A 239 -22.72 -0.90 -36.01
CA GLN A 239 -22.37 0.47 -36.38
C GLN A 239 -20.85 0.63 -36.49
N SER A 240 -20.48 1.52 -37.40
CA SER A 240 -19.20 1.60 -38.12
C SER A 240 -17.97 1.94 -37.26
N ALA A 241 -16.83 1.42 -37.73
CA ALA A 241 -15.50 1.64 -37.20
C ALA A 241 -15.08 3.13 -37.19
N GLY A 242 -14.80 3.65 -35.99
CA GLY A 242 -14.18 4.95 -35.76
C GLY A 242 -14.52 5.48 -34.37
N ALA A 243 -13.60 5.32 -33.41
CA ALA A 243 -13.68 5.78 -32.01
C ALA A 243 -14.63 4.98 -31.08
N ALA A 244 -14.26 3.75 -30.71
CA ALA A 244 -14.90 3.03 -29.62
C ALA A 244 -14.26 3.42 -28.27
N ALA A 245 -14.94 4.27 -27.50
CA ALA A 245 -14.85 4.18 -26.05
C ALA A 245 -15.35 2.78 -25.66
N ALA A 246 -14.66 2.08 -24.76
CA ALA A 246 -15.11 0.77 -24.30
C ALA A 246 -16.58 0.84 -23.85
N PRO A 247 -17.44 -0.13 -24.22
CA PRO A 247 -18.83 -0.13 -23.77
C PRO A 247 -18.86 -0.08 -22.24
N ALA A 248 -19.71 0.78 -21.67
CA ALA A 248 -19.85 0.89 -20.23
C ALA A 248 -20.37 -0.45 -19.65
N ASP A 249 -19.70 -0.97 -18.62
CA ASP A 249 -20.10 -2.20 -17.94
C ASP A 249 -21.56 -2.11 -17.46
N THR A 250 -22.36 -3.14 -17.76
CA THR A 250 -23.75 -3.20 -17.27
C THR A 250 -23.83 -3.69 -15.82
N LEU A 251 -25.01 -3.56 -15.20
CA LEU A 251 -25.26 -4.11 -13.86
C LEU A 251 -25.08 -5.65 -13.83
N ASP A 252 -25.43 -6.32 -14.93
CA ASP A 252 -25.30 -7.78 -15.05
C ASP A 252 -23.82 -8.20 -15.11
N ASP A 253 -23.03 -7.53 -15.96
CA ASP A 253 -21.58 -7.70 -16.10
C ASP A 253 -20.85 -7.64 -14.76
N LEU A 254 -21.28 -6.71 -13.90
CA LEU A 254 -20.69 -6.44 -12.59
C LEU A 254 -21.30 -7.26 -11.45
N SER A 255 -22.22 -8.18 -11.75
CA SER A 255 -22.80 -9.08 -10.74
C SER A 255 -21.88 -10.27 -10.44
N ILE A 256 -21.97 -10.78 -9.21
CA ILE A 256 -21.20 -11.97 -8.77
C ILE A 256 -21.64 -13.19 -9.58
N ALA A 257 -20.68 -13.90 -10.17
CA ALA A 257 -20.91 -15.12 -10.93
C ALA A 257 -21.31 -16.30 -10.03
N GLY A 258 -22.14 -17.21 -10.55
CA GLY A 258 -22.60 -18.40 -9.82
C GLY A 258 -23.77 -18.15 -8.85
N ARG A 259 -24.81 -18.98 -8.91
CA ARG A 259 -26.04 -18.81 -8.11
C ARG A 259 -25.79 -18.98 -6.60
N ALA A 260 -25.05 -20.01 -6.20
CA ALA A 260 -24.75 -20.27 -4.79
C ALA A 260 -23.88 -19.16 -4.18
N ALA A 261 -22.80 -18.79 -4.88
CA ALA A 261 -21.91 -17.70 -4.50
C ALA A 261 -22.65 -16.37 -4.37
N SER A 262 -23.49 -16.01 -5.35
CA SER A 262 -24.31 -14.79 -5.30
C SER A 262 -25.27 -14.75 -4.11
N LYS A 263 -25.93 -15.87 -3.77
CA LYS A 263 -26.81 -15.95 -2.58
C LYS A 263 -26.04 -15.79 -1.26
N VAL A 264 -24.89 -16.46 -1.13
CA VAL A 264 -24.04 -16.34 0.07
C VAL A 264 -23.49 -14.93 0.21
N ALA A 265 -23.03 -14.34 -0.90
CA ALA A 265 -22.59 -12.95 -0.94
C ALA A 265 -23.72 -12.00 -0.51
N ALA A 266 -24.95 -12.21 -0.99
CA ALA A 266 -26.10 -11.39 -0.60
C ALA A 266 -26.43 -11.49 0.89
N ALA A 267 -26.44 -12.71 1.44
CA ALA A 267 -26.67 -12.94 2.87
C ALA A 267 -25.58 -12.33 3.76
N THR A 268 -24.36 -12.20 3.24
CA THR A 268 -23.20 -11.68 3.99
C THR A 268 -22.77 -10.28 3.56
N ALA A 269 -23.56 -9.60 2.73
CA ALA A 269 -23.20 -8.34 2.11
C ALA A 269 -22.82 -7.27 3.14
N GLN A 270 -23.55 -7.22 4.26
CA GLN A 270 -23.35 -6.21 5.30
C GLN A 270 -22.03 -6.35 6.06
N LEU A 271 -21.32 -7.47 5.91
CA LEU A 271 -20.06 -7.72 6.60
C LEU A 271 -18.93 -6.81 6.12
N ASN A 272 -18.93 -6.33 4.87
CA ASN A 272 -17.83 -5.48 4.39
C ASN A 272 -18.20 -4.58 3.19
N PRO A 273 -17.44 -3.50 2.96
CA PRO A 273 -17.61 -2.60 1.81
C PRO A 273 -17.60 -3.29 0.44
N VAL A 274 -16.73 -4.27 0.21
CA VAL A 274 -16.62 -4.97 -1.08
C VAL A 274 -17.95 -5.61 -1.46
N LEU A 275 -18.51 -6.45 -0.60
CA LEU A 275 -19.77 -7.15 -0.89
C LEU A 275 -20.97 -6.21 -0.89
N ARG A 276 -20.98 -5.17 -0.05
CA ARG A 276 -22.03 -4.14 -0.11
C ARG A 276 -22.02 -3.48 -1.48
N THR A 277 -20.90 -2.89 -1.89
CA THR A 277 -20.80 -2.11 -3.13
C THR A 277 -21.04 -2.96 -4.39
N LEU A 278 -20.56 -4.21 -4.43
CA LEU A 278 -20.84 -5.15 -5.53
C LEU A 278 -22.34 -5.52 -5.66
N GLN A 279 -23.14 -5.25 -4.64
CA GLN A 279 -24.61 -5.46 -4.65
C GLN A 279 -25.39 -4.15 -4.69
N SER A 280 -24.72 -3.02 -4.93
CA SER A 280 -25.39 -1.74 -5.14
C SER A 280 -26.37 -1.82 -6.31
N PRO A 281 -27.52 -1.13 -6.28
CA PRO A 281 -28.37 -0.99 -7.46
C PRO A 281 -27.72 -0.12 -8.56
N SER A 282 -26.66 0.63 -8.27
CA SER A 282 -25.96 1.48 -9.23
C SER A 282 -24.84 0.71 -9.94
N ALA A 283 -24.85 0.72 -11.28
CA ALA A 283 -23.78 0.15 -12.10
C ALA A 283 -22.48 0.96 -11.92
N THR A 284 -22.58 2.28 -11.79
CA THR A 284 -21.43 3.17 -11.54
C THR A 284 -20.74 2.82 -10.23
N VAL A 285 -21.49 2.58 -9.14
CA VAL A 285 -20.91 2.16 -7.85
C VAL A 285 -20.17 0.84 -7.99
N ARG A 286 -20.77 -0.17 -8.64
CA ARG A 286 -20.13 -1.48 -8.81
C ARG A 286 -18.87 -1.39 -9.66
N SER A 287 -18.89 -0.57 -10.71
CA SER A 287 -17.75 -0.36 -11.60
C SER A 287 -16.59 0.30 -10.84
N ILE A 288 -16.85 1.42 -10.17
CA ILE A 288 -15.86 2.13 -9.33
C ILE A 288 -15.32 1.19 -8.26
N ALA A 289 -16.18 0.45 -7.56
CA ALA A 289 -15.78 -0.50 -6.53
C ALA A 289 -14.84 -1.58 -7.08
N SER A 290 -15.12 -2.14 -8.25
CA SER A 290 -14.29 -3.17 -8.89
C SER A 290 -12.92 -2.65 -9.35
N GLN A 291 -12.81 -1.37 -9.66
CA GLN A 291 -11.57 -0.70 -10.06
C GLN A 291 -10.79 -0.13 -8.87
N LEU A 292 -11.46 0.11 -7.73
CA LEU A 292 -10.86 0.66 -6.52
C LEU A 292 -10.32 -0.45 -5.60
N MET A 293 -11.16 -1.45 -5.29
CA MET A 293 -10.88 -2.53 -4.33
C MET A 293 -10.46 -3.80 -5.02
N GLU A 294 -9.56 -4.54 -4.40
CA GLU A 294 -9.28 -5.90 -4.85
C GLU A 294 -10.54 -6.78 -4.68
N ASN A 295 -11.10 -7.23 -5.80
CA ASN A 295 -12.24 -8.15 -5.80
C ASN A 295 -11.75 -9.61 -5.82
N PRO A 296 -12.01 -10.41 -4.76
CA PRO A 296 -11.58 -11.80 -4.69
C PRO A 296 -12.56 -12.81 -5.31
N VAL A 297 -13.69 -12.35 -5.87
CA VAL A 297 -14.73 -13.20 -6.47
C VAL A 297 -14.91 -12.91 -7.96
N TYR A 298 -15.30 -13.92 -8.74
CA TYR A 298 -15.61 -13.76 -10.16
C TYR A 298 -16.87 -12.92 -10.36
N LEU A 299 -16.79 -11.93 -11.25
CA LEU A 299 -17.93 -11.21 -11.80
C LEU A 299 -18.37 -11.85 -13.13
N ARG A 300 -19.60 -11.60 -13.58
CA ARG A 300 -20.10 -12.16 -14.85
C ARG A 300 -19.25 -11.72 -16.05
N LYS A 301 -18.78 -10.47 -16.08
CA LYS A 301 -17.85 -10.00 -17.13
C LYS A 301 -16.57 -10.80 -17.22
N ASN A 302 -16.11 -11.36 -16.09
CA ASN A 302 -14.93 -12.21 -16.08
C ASN A 302 -15.15 -13.46 -16.91
N LEU A 303 -16.36 -14.04 -16.95
CA LEU A 303 -16.65 -15.23 -17.75
C LEU A 303 -16.42 -15.04 -19.26
N ALA A 304 -16.54 -13.80 -19.74
CA ALA A 304 -16.22 -13.41 -21.12
C ALA A 304 -14.71 -13.11 -21.34
N GLY A 305 -13.89 -13.18 -20.28
CA GLY A 305 -12.49 -12.79 -20.29
C GLY A 305 -12.24 -11.29 -20.10
N ALA A 306 -13.27 -10.52 -19.71
CA ALA A 306 -13.15 -9.11 -19.42
C ALA A 306 -12.88 -8.86 -17.93
N GLY A 307 -12.06 -7.87 -17.61
CA GLY A 307 -11.80 -7.45 -16.24
C GLY A 307 -10.61 -6.52 -16.12
N ASP A 308 -10.55 -5.84 -14.98
CA ASP A 308 -9.60 -4.76 -14.73
C ASP A 308 -8.78 -5.04 -13.47
N THR A 309 -7.61 -4.42 -13.42
CA THR A 309 -6.74 -4.43 -12.24
C THR A 309 -7.17 -3.31 -11.29
N ALA A 310 -7.57 -3.67 -10.08
CA ALA A 310 -7.93 -2.71 -9.05
C ALA A 310 -6.73 -1.83 -8.64
N ALA A 311 -7.00 -0.58 -8.23
CA ALA A 311 -6.00 0.34 -7.71
C ALA A 311 -5.25 -0.28 -6.52
N GLU A 312 -5.99 -0.86 -5.57
CA GLU A 312 -5.41 -1.57 -4.41
C GLU A 312 -4.38 -2.63 -4.82
N THR A 313 -4.72 -3.50 -5.78
CA THR A 313 -3.81 -4.55 -6.25
C THR A 313 -2.59 -3.97 -6.96
N ALA A 314 -2.76 -2.94 -7.78
CA ALA A 314 -1.63 -2.32 -8.51
C ALA A 314 -0.65 -1.60 -7.57
N MET A 315 -1.13 -1.05 -6.46
CA MET A 315 -0.27 -0.44 -5.43
C MET A 315 0.73 -1.44 -4.84
N HIS A 316 0.47 -2.75 -4.87
CA HIS A 316 1.35 -3.75 -4.27
C HIS A 316 2.71 -3.89 -4.95
N GLU A 317 2.82 -3.53 -6.24
CA GLU A 317 4.12 -3.45 -6.92
C GLU A 317 5.07 -2.49 -6.18
N TRP A 318 4.57 -1.36 -5.71
CA TRP A 318 5.37 -0.32 -5.09
C TRP A 318 5.43 -0.45 -3.56
N THR A 319 4.27 -0.67 -2.95
CA THR A 319 4.13 -0.77 -1.49
C THR A 319 4.74 -2.06 -0.93
N ARG A 320 4.92 -3.09 -1.77
CA ARG A 320 5.58 -4.34 -1.39
C ARG A 320 6.79 -4.64 -2.26
N GLY A 321 6.63 -4.77 -3.58
CA GLY A 321 7.71 -5.21 -4.47
C GLY A 321 8.95 -4.30 -4.44
N ALA A 322 8.79 -3.04 -4.83
CA ALA A 322 9.86 -2.05 -4.84
C ALA A 322 10.43 -1.77 -3.43
N ALA A 323 9.57 -1.67 -2.42
CA ALA A 323 9.99 -1.47 -1.03
C ALA A 323 10.86 -2.64 -0.53
N VAL A 324 10.53 -3.88 -0.87
CA VAL A 324 11.34 -5.06 -0.50
C VAL A 324 12.69 -5.07 -1.21
N GLN A 325 12.76 -4.61 -2.47
CA GLN A 325 14.05 -4.48 -3.18
C GLN A 325 14.97 -3.46 -2.49
N ALA A 326 14.43 -2.28 -2.14
CA ALA A 326 15.19 -1.27 -1.41
C ALA A 326 15.65 -1.78 -0.02
N LEU A 327 14.79 -2.50 0.69
CA LEU A 327 15.14 -3.11 1.99
C LEU A 327 16.24 -4.17 1.88
N GLU A 328 16.24 -4.96 0.81
CA GLU A 328 17.28 -5.96 0.58
C GLU A 328 18.62 -5.34 0.26
N ALA A 329 18.65 -4.34 -0.61
CA ALA A 329 19.86 -3.59 -0.92
C ALA A 329 20.39 -2.88 0.34
N GLN A 330 19.50 -2.27 1.13
CA GLN A 330 19.85 -1.66 2.41
C GLN A 330 20.48 -2.67 3.37
N GLU A 331 19.88 -3.85 3.52
CA GLU A 331 20.40 -4.88 4.43
C GLU A 331 21.76 -5.40 3.91
N ALA A 332 21.89 -5.67 2.61
CA ALA A 332 23.16 -6.08 2.02
C ALA A 332 24.28 -5.04 2.24
N ALA A 333 23.98 -3.75 2.07
CA ALA A 333 24.91 -2.66 2.34
C ALA A 333 25.29 -2.59 3.84
N TYR A 334 24.31 -2.75 4.75
CA TYR A 334 24.56 -2.80 6.19
C TYR A 334 25.49 -3.96 6.56
N LEU A 335 25.24 -5.16 6.06
CA LEU A 335 26.05 -6.35 6.36
C LEU A 335 27.47 -6.22 5.83
N THR A 336 27.63 -5.67 4.63
CA THR A 336 28.94 -5.38 4.04
C THR A 336 29.71 -4.35 4.88
N ALA A 337 29.05 -3.27 5.27
CA ALA A 337 29.63 -2.24 6.14
C ALA A 337 30.00 -2.79 7.53
N ARG A 338 29.15 -3.63 8.12
CA ARG A 338 29.38 -4.31 9.40
C ARG A 338 30.64 -5.17 9.35
N LYS A 339 30.78 -5.98 8.28
CA LYS A 339 31.99 -6.79 8.02
C LYS A 339 33.23 -5.91 7.82
N GLY A 340 33.06 -4.75 7.21
CA GLY A 340 34.10 -3.72 7.04
C GLY A 340 34.45 -2.90 8.29
N GLY A 341 33.85 -3.20 9.45
CA GLY A 341 34.18 -2.55 10.72
C GLY A 341 33.19 -1.52 11.23
N LEU A 342 32.05 -1.33 10.58
CA LEU A 342 30.98 -0.46 11.08
C LEU A 342 30.43 -1.02 12.41
N VAL A 343 30.41 -0.22 13.47
CA VAL A 343 29.84 -0.59 14.78
C VAL A 343 28.59 0.27 15.05
N MET A 344 27.57 0.06 14.23
CA MET A 344 26.25 0.70 14.35
C MET A 344 25.13 -0.32 14.36
N THR A 345 24.06 -0.02 15.08
CA THR A 345 22.80 -0.79 15.00
C THR A 345 22.09 -0.55 13.67
N ARG A 346 21.18 -1.45 13.27
CA ARG A 346 20.34 -1.25 12.07
C ARG A 346 19.53 0.05 12.14
N ASP A 347 19.05 0.43 13.33
CA ASP A 347 18.26 1.65 13.52
C ASP A 347 19.11 2.92 13.30
N GLU A 348 20.36 2.92 13.79
CA GLU A 348 21.32 4.01 13.53
C GLU A 348 21.67 4.07 12.04
N PHE A 349 21.85 2.92 11.39
CA PHE A 349 22.15 2.85 9.96
C PHE A 349 20.99 3.38 9.10
N ARG A 350 19.74 3.01 9.40
CA ARG A 350 18.54 3.55 8.72
C ARG A 350 18.43 5.07 8.81
N LYS A 351 18.76 5.63 9.98
CA LYS A 351 18.81 7.08 10.20
C LYS A 351 19.91 7.72 9.36
N ALA A 352 21.09 7.10 9.29
CA ALA A 352 22.18 7.57 8.44
C ALA A 352 21.80 7.55 6.95
N ILE A 353 21.02 6.55 6.50
CA ILE A 353 20.50 6.49 5.14
C ILE A 353 19.52 7.63 4.88
N GLY A 354 18.53 7.87 5.74
CA GLY A 354 17.58 8.96 5.52
C GLY A 354 18.26 10.34 5.55
N ALA A 355 19.29 10.49 6.39
CA ALA A 355 20.15 11.67 6.39
C ALA A 355 20.92 11.81 5.05
N ALA A 356 21.47 10.71 4.52
CA ALA A 356 22.11 10.69 3.20
C ALA A 356 21.14 11.07 2.08
N MET A 357 19.91 10.55 2.10
CA MET A 357 18.87 10.86 1.11
C MET A 357 18.47 12.34 1.09
N ARG A 358 18.68 13.10 2.17
CA ARG A 358 18.50 14.57 2.20
C ARG A 358 19.70 15.34 1.62
N ARG A 359 20.90 14.73 1.62
CA ARG A 359 22.17 15.32 1.20
C ARG A 359 22.70 14.68 -0.09
N GLY A 360 21.85 14.56 -1.10
CA GLY A 360 22.29 14.06 -2.41
C GLY A 360 22.74 12.59 -2.42
N ASP A 361 22.21 11.75 -1.53
CA ASP A 361 22.67 10.37 -1.25
C ASP A 361 24.12 10.28 -0.74
N GLN A 362 24.65 11.34 -0.10
CA GLN A 362 26.01 11.37 0.42
C GLN A 362 26.07 11.12 1.94
N SER A 363 26.98 10.24 2.36
CA SER A 363 27.22 9.91 3.76
C SER A 363 28.65 9.43 3.99
N ASP A 364 29.23 9.82 5.12
CA ASP A 364 30.51 9.29 5.59
C ASP A 364 30.36 7.89 6.20
N VAL A 365 29.12 7.42 6.43
CA VAL A 365 28.83 6.09 6.96
C VAL A 365 28.95 5.06 5.82
N PRO A 366 29.86 4.07 5.91
CA PRO A 366 30.02 3.04 4.89
C PRO A 366 28.70 2.34 4.55
N GLY A 367 28.39 2.20 3.26
CA GLY A 367 27.17 1.56 2.75
C GLY A 367 25.90 2.44 2.80
N ALA A 368 25.89 3.55 3.55
CA ALA A 368 24.68 4.38 3.68
C ALA A 368 24.32 5.10 2.36
N SER A 369 25.32 5.54 1.58
CA SER A 369 25.10 6.13 0.25
C SER A 369 24.52 5.13 -0.76
N GLU A 370 25.05 3.91 -0.79
CA GLU A 370 24.54 2.83 -1.65
C GLU A 370 23.07 2.49 -1.31
N ALA A 371 22.77 2.35 -0.03
CA ALA A 371 21.40 2.09 0.43
C ALA A 371 20.45 3.27 0.14
N ALA A 372 20.92 4.51 0.24
CA ALA A 372 20.14 5.71 -0.11
C ALA A 372 19.79 5.73 -1.62
N GLN A 373 20.77 5.43 -2.48
CA GLN A 373 20.56 5.29 -3.91
C GLN A 373 19.61 4.14 -4.25
N ALA A 374 19.64 3.03 -3.50
CA ALA A 374 18.72 1.92 -3.69
C ALA A 374 17.27 2.30 -3.37
N TRP A 375 17.01 3.06 -2.30
CA TRP A 375 15.67 3.61 -2.03
C TRP A 375 15.23 4.59 -3.12
N ARG A 376 16.15 5.43 -3.59
CA ARG A 376 15.85 6.42 -4.63
C ARG A 376 15.47 5.78 -5.97
N SER A 377 16.29 4.86 -6.45
CA SER A 377 16.12 4.18 -7.74
C SER A 377 14.93 3.24 -7.76
N ASN A 378 14.67 2.51 -6.68
CA ASN A 378 13.59 1.52 -6.65
C ASN A 378 12.22 2.12 -6.29
N VAL A 379 12.17 3.16 -5.45
CA VAL A 379 10.91 3.66 -4.89
C VAL A 379 10.65 5.12 -5.25
N ILE A 380 11.59 6.02 -4.95
CA ILE A 380 11.31 7.46 -4.97
C ILE A 380 11.19 8.00 -6.40
N GLU A 381 12.22 7.84 -7.22
CA GLU A 381 12.26 8.45 -8.56
C GLU A 381 11.20 7.87 -9.51
N PRO A 382 10.96 6.54 -9.55
CA PRO A 382 9.90 6.00 -10.40
C PRO A 382 8.51 6.50 -10.01
N LEU A 383 8.20 6.59 -8.71
CA LEU A 383 6.91 7.11 -8.26
C LEU A 383 6.79 8.62 -8.51
N LYS A 384 7.87 9.39 -8.36
CA LYS A 384 7.91 10.80 -8.73
C LYS A 384 7.61 10.98 -10.22
N GLN A 385 8.30 10.26 -11.10
CA GLN A 385 8.09 10.35 -12.55
C GLN A 385 6.65 9.97 -12.93
N ARG A 386 6.11 8.91 -12.32
CA ARG A 386 4.71 8.52 -12.51
C ARG A 386 3.73 9.56 -12.00
N ALA A 387 4.02 10.22 -10.88
CA ALA A 387 3.19 11.32 -10.38
C ALA A 387 3.20 12.52 -11.33
N ILE A 388 4.33 12.80 -11.99
CA ILE A 388 4.41 13.81 -13.06
C ILE A 388 3.53 13.40 -14.25
N THR A 389 3.68 12.18 -14.75
CA THR A 389 2.84 11.66 -15.85
C THR A 389 1.36 11.65 -15.48
N ALA A 390 1.02 11.33 -14.24
CA ALA A 390 -0.33 11.38 -13.70
C ALA A 390 -0.81 12.81 -13.42
N GLY A 391 -0.02 13.86 -13.70
CA GLY A 391 -0.29 15.27 -13.46
C GLY A 391 -0.60 15.63 -12.01
N LEU A 392 -0.01 14.88 -11.08
CA LEU A 392 -0.01 15.18 -9.64
C LEU A 392 1.15 16.11 -9.26
N LEU A 393 2.20 16.14 -10.08
CA LEU A 393 3.39 16.97 -9.92
C LEU A 393 3.71 17.68 -11.25
N PRO A 394 4.21 18.93 -11.25
CA PRO A 394 4.72 19.57 -12.47
C PRO A 394 6.01 18.90 -13.00
N GLU A 395 6.32 19.08 -14.29
CA GLU A 395 7.51 18.48 -14.92
C GLU A 395 8.83 19.01 -14.33
N ASP A 396 8.85 20.29 -13.92
CA ASP A 396 10.03 20.97 -13.35
C ASP A 396 10.08 20.94 -11.81
N VAL A 397 9.55 19.90 -11.15
CA VAL A 397 9.63 19.80 -9.67
C VAL A 397 11.09 19.65 -9.22
N ASN A 398 11.67 20.77 -8.80
CA ASN A 398 12.96 20.84 -8.14
C ASN A 398 12.81 20.98 -6.63
N VAL A 399 13.69 20.32 -5.89
CA VAL A 399 13.70 20.33 -4.43
C VAL A 399 14.43 21.58 -3.96
N SER A 400 13.67 22.57 -3.48
CA SER A 400 14.26 23.82 -3.00
C SER A 400 14.84 23.72 -1.58
N THR A 401 14.55 22.64 -0.86
CA THR A 401 14.80 22.54 0.57
C THR A 401 15.85 21.52 0.99
N ALA A 402 16.27 20.66 0.08
CA ALA A 402 17.26 19.61 0.25
C ALA A 402 17.97 19.40 -1.09
N GLU A 403 19.17 18.82 -1.07
CA GLU A 403 19.92 18.53 -2.31
C GLU A 403 19.22 17.47 -3.17
N SER A 404 18.35 16.69 -2.56
CA SER A 404 17.57 15.65 -3.24
C SER A 404 16.23 15.39 -2.57
N TYR A 405 15.29 14.83 -3.35
CA TYR A 405 13.90 14.64 -2.89
C TYR A 405 13.83 13.52 -1.86
N PHE A 406 13.53 13.89 -0.61
CA PHE A 406 13.16 12.96 0.45
C PHE A 406 12.04 13.57 1.28
N THR A 407 10.91 12.87 1.39
CA THR A 407 9.70 13.41 1.99
C THR A 407 9.91 13.76 3.46
N ARG A 408 9.41 14.93 3.86
CA ARG A 408 9.47 15.37 5.25
C ARG A 408 8.38 14.71 6.07
N PHE A 409 8.81 14.08 7.16
CA PHE A 409 7.92 13.63 8.22
C PHE A 409 8.40 14.25 9.52
N TRP A 410 7.57 15.07 10.16
CA TRP A 410 7.94 15.83 11.35
C TRP A 410 7.90 14.98 12.61
N ASN A 411 9.02 14.78 13.28
CA ASN A 411 9.06 14.06 14.55
C ASN A 411 8.47 14.91 15.68
N ARG A 412 7.17 14.73 15.92
CA ARG A 412 6.41 15.43 16.97
C ARG A 412 7.09 15.36 18.34
N HIS A 413 7.60 14.19 18.75
CA HIS A 413 8.23 14.03 20.06
C HIS A 413 9.53 14.84 20.18
N ALA A 414 10.33 14.90 19.11
CA ALA A 414 11.52 15.73 19.09
C ALA A 414 11.18 17.23 19.18
N ILE A 415 10.10 17.65 18.52
CA ILE A 415 9.62 19.04 18.52
C ILE A 415 9.05 19.43 19.88
N GLU A 416 8.19 18.59 20.47
CA GLU A 416 7.63 18.84 21.81
C GLU A 416 8.73 18.85 22.89
N ALA A 417 9.75 17.98 22.78
CA ALA A 417 10.86 17.93 23.73
C ALA A 417 11.84 19.10 23.60
N ASN A 418 11.94 19.74 22.43
CA ASN A 418 12.84 20.89 22.18
C ASN A 418 12.06 22.07 21.60
N GLU A 419 10.87 22.36 22.16
CA GLU A 419 9.94 23.37 21.64
C GLU A 419 10.60 24.74 21.44
N GLY A 420 11.37 25.22 22.42
CA GLY A 420 12.05 26.52 22.34
C GLY A 420 13.08 26.60 21.21
N GLU A 421 13.85 25.54 20.99
CA GLU A 421 14.85 25.46 19.90
C GLU A 421 14.16 25.46 18.53
N PHE A 422 13.11 24.65 18.37
CA PHE A 422 12.34 24.60 17.12
C PHE A 422 11.73 25.97 16.79
N ARG A 423 11.05 26.59 17.75
CA ARG A 423 10.44 27.92 17.58
C ARG A 423 11.46 28.97 17.18
N GLN A 424 12.65 28.95 17.79
CA GLN A 424 13.72 29.89 17.44
C GLN A 424 14.22 29.71 16.01
N ILE A 425 14.38 28.46 15.55
CA ILE A 425 14.79 28.13 14.18
C ILE A 425 13.74 28.63 13.18
N VAL A 426 12.47 28.35 13.45
CA VAL A 426 11.34 28.79 12.60
C VAL A 426 11.26 30.32 12.57
N ARG A 427 11.37 31.00 13.72
CA ARG A 427 11.38 32.47 13.81
C ARG A 427 12.48 33.07 12.95
N THR A 428 13.72 32.56 13.10
CA THR A 428 14.89 33.04 12.35
C THR A 428 14.69 32.89 10.84
N TRP A 429 14.15 31.76 10.40
CA TRP A 429 13.84 31.53 8.99
C TRP A 429 12.72 32.45 8.49
N LEU A 430 11.64 32.62 9.26
CA LEU A 430 10.51 33.48 8.91
C LEU A 430 10.93 34.93 8.77
N THR A 431 11.80 35.44 9.65
CA THR A 431 12.34 36.80 9.54
C THR A 431 13.03 36.99 8.19
N GLY A 432 13.88 36.04 7.78
CA GLY A 432 14.57 36.10 6.49
C GLY A 432 13.62 36.01 5.28
N GLU A 433 12.59 35.18 5.33
CA GLU A 433 11.60 35.09 4.25
C GLU A 433 10.68 36.30 4.19
N LEU A 434 10.33 36.87 5.34
CA LEU A 434 9.56 38.12 5.42
C LEU A 434 10.32 39.26 4.75
N ASP A 435 11.63 39.39 5.04
CA ASP A 435 12.48 40.43 4.45
C ASP A 435 12.62 40.28 2.93
N LYS A 436 12.75 39.03 2.43
CA LYS A 436 12.73 38.76 0.98
C LYS A 436 11.38 39.09 0.35
N ALA A 437 10.28 38.76 1.03
CA ALA A 437 8.94 38.99 0.53
C ALA A 437 8.63 40.49 0.39
N THR A 438 8.95 41.28 1.41
CA THR A 438 8.77 42.74 1.40
C THR A 438 9.68 43.40 0.37
N ALA A 439 10.93 42.96 0.22
CA ALA A 439 11.83 43.45 -0.81
C ALA A 439 11.32 43.14 -2.24
N ALA A 440 10.83 41.92 -2.48
CA ALA A 440 10.31 41.51 -3.78
C ALA A 440 9.02 42.26 -4.16
N GLU A 441 8.15 42.53 -3.19
CA GLU A 441 6.94 43.33 -3.37
C GLU A 441 7.28 44.77 -3.72
N THR A 442 8.23 45.37 -2.99
CA THR A 442 8.74 46.72 -3.27
C THR A 442 9.30 46.82 -4.68
N ALA A 443 10.14 45.86 -5.09
CA ALA A 443 10.69 45.81 -6.45
C ALA A 443 9.64 45.60 -7.56
N ARG A 444 8.50 44.97 -7.25
CA ARG A 444 7.36 44.84 -8.19
C ARG A 444 6.64 46.18 -8.34
N LEU A 445 6.37 46.86 -7.23
CA LEU A 445 5.75 48.18 -7.24
C LEU A 445 6.64 49.18 -8.01
N ASP A 446 7.94 49.17 -7.75
CA ASP A 446 8.89 50.03 -8.46
C ASP A 446 8.93 49.75 -9.97
N ARG A 447 8.95 48.47 -10.38
CA ARG A 447 8.86 48.09 -11.81
C ARG A 447 7.56 48.53 -12.46
N ARG A 448 6.43 48.40 -11.75
CA ARG A 448 5.12 48.86 -12.23
C ARG A 448 5.12 50.37 -12.43
N VAL A 449 5.65 51.11 -11.45
CA VAL A 449 5.81 52.57 -11.54
C VAL A 449 6.71 52.92 -12.72
N MET A 450 7.85 52.24 -12.90
CA MET A 450 8.75 52.45 -14.03
C MET A 450 8.08 52.18 -15.38
N ASN A 451 7.32 51.08 -15.52
CA ASN A 451 6.64 50.74 -16.77
C ASN A 451 5.54 51.74 -17.11
N LEU A 452 4.72 52.13 -16.13
CA LEU A 452 3.71 53.19 -16.32
C LEU A 452 4.36 54.53 -16.67
N SER A 453 5.52 54.82 -16.06
CA SER A 453 6.29 56.04 -16.37
C SER A 453 6.88 56.01 -17.78
N ARG A 454 7.35 54.84 -18.25
CA ARG A 454 7.83 54.65 -19.63
C ARG A 454 6.69 54.82 -20.64
N GLU A 455 5.53 54.18 -20.41
CA GLU A 455 4.34 54.33 -21.27
C GLU A 455 3.93 55.81 -21.36
N LYS A 456 3.91 56.51 -20.22
CA LYS A 456 3.68 57.95 -20.18
C LYS A 456 4.70 58.71 -21.04
N THR A 457 5.99 58.44 -20.85
CA THR A 457 7.09 59.10 -21.58
C THR A 457 7.01 58.87 -23.09
N ASP A 458 6.67 57.65 -23.52
CA ASP A 458 6.54 57.31 -24.93
C ASP A 458 5.38 58.07 -25.59
N ILE A 459 4.26 58.23 -24.88
CA ILE A 459 3.12 59.06 -25.34
C ILE A 459 3.54 60.53 -25.41
N GLU A 460 4.24 61.06 -24.40
CA GLU A 460 4.74 62.45 -24.39
C GLU A 460 5.69 62.73 -25.56
N ILE A 461 6.65 61.82 -25.82
CA ILE A 461 7.55 61.91 -26.98
C ILE A 461 6.76 61.82 -28.28
N GLY A 462 5.72 60.99 -28.34
CA GLY A 462 4.82 60.89 -29.49
C GLY A 462 4.11 62.20 -29.79
N ILE A 463 3.56 62.88 -28.77
CA ILE A 463 2.96 64.21 -28.89
C ILE A 463 4.00 65.21 -29.41
N LEU A 464 5.16 65.29 -28.77
CA LEU A 464 6.23 66.23 -29.15
C LEU A 464 6.70 66.02 -30.58
N ARG A 465 6.91 64.77 -31.01
CA ARG A 465 7.29 64.46 -32.40
C ARG A 465 6.22 64.86 -33.39
N ARG A 466 4.93 64.65 -33.08
CA ARG A 466 3.82 65.07 -33.96
C ARG A 466 3.73 66.59 -34.03
N GLU A 467 3.81 67.29 -32.90
CA GLU A 467 3.75 68.75 -32.83
C GLU A 467 4.98 69.41 -33.49
N GLU A 468 6.18 68.88 -33.27
CA GLU A 468 7.41 69.39 -33.87
C GLU A 468 7.49 69.07 -35.37
N ASN A 469 7.08 67.88 -35.83
CA ASN A 469 6.93 67.62 -37.26
C ASN A 469 5.90 68.56 -37.91
N THR A 470 4.79 68.84 -37.22
CA THR A 470 3.79 69.81 -37.72
C THR A 470 4.38 71.21 -37.79
N ARG A 471 5.06 71.68 -36.72
CA ARG A 471 5.68 73.01 -36.66
C ARG A 471 6.82 73.17 -37.66
N ARG A 472 7.76 72.21 -37.74
CA ARG A 472 8.87 72.24 -38.70
C ARG A 472 8.37 72.32 -40.13
N ARG A 473 7.31 71.58 -40.47
CA ARG A 473 6.70 71.60 -41.80
C ARG A 473 5.95 72.91 -42.10
N ILE A 474 5.43 73.60 -41.08
CA ILE A 474 4.86 74.96 -41.20
C ILE A 474 5.97 76.00 -41.40
N GLU A 475 7.05 75.94 -40.62
CA GLU A 475 8.13 76.93 -40.62
C GLU A 475 9.04 76.84 -41.86
N THR A 476 9.20 75.65 -42.43
CA THR A 476 9.99 75.40 -43.66
C THR A 476 9.24 75.71 -44.96
N GLY A 477 7.95 76.03 -44.90
CA GLY A 477 7.12 76.25 -46.10
C GLY A 477 6.82 74.97 -46.89
N GLU A 478 7.15 73.78 -46.38
CA GLU A 478 6.85 72.47 -47.00
C GLU A 478 5.36 72.08 -46.91
N ILE A 479 4.50 72.89 -46.29
CA ILE A 479 3.04 72.76 -46.37
C ILE A 479 2.52 73.92 -47.21
N GLY A 480 2.47 73.71 -48.53
CA GLY A 480 1.62 74.48 -49.43
C GLY A 480 0.17 74.02 -49.32
N ALA A 481 -0.77 74.88 -49.70
CA ALA A 481 -2.21 74.59 -49.69
C ALA A 481 -2.62 73.35 -50.52
N ASP A 482 -1.73 72.71 -51.28
CA ASP A 482 -2.12 71.67 -52.23
C ASP A 482 -1.48 70.28 -51.97
N ASP A 483 -0.72 70.11 -50.88
CA ASP A 483 0.00 68.84 -50.59
C ASP A 483 -0.69 67.89 -49.59
N PHE A 484 -2.00 68.06 -49.38
CA PHE A 484 -2.80 66.94 -48.91
C PHE A 484 -3.12 66.08 -50.13
N ASP A 485 -2.60 64.86 -50.20
CA ASP A 485 -3.06 63.89 -51.19
C ASP A 485 -4.57 63.67 -50.97
N GLU A 486 -5.37 64.43 -51.73
CA GLU A 486 -6.82 64.42 -51.66
C GLU A 486 -7.33 63.00 -51.92
N ALA A 487 -6.60 62.21 -52.71
CA ALA A 487 -6.89 60.80 -52.93
C ALA A 487 -6.67 59.95 -51.67
N ALA A 488 -5.69 60.25 -50.82
CA ALA A 488 -5.46 59.52 -49.57
C ALA A 488 -6.57 59.77 -48.53
N ILE A 489 -7.01 61.03 -48.38
CA ILE A 489 -8.11 61.39 -47.47
C ILE A 489 -9.45 60.88 -48.02
N VAL A 490 -9.71 61.02 -49.32
CA VAL A 490 -10.92 60.48 -49.97
C VAL A 490 -10.94 58.96 -49.94
N ASN A 491 -9.80 58.28 -50.12
CA ASN A 491 -9.72 56.82 -49.96
C ASN A 491 -9.92 56.38 -48.51
N LEU A 492 -9.38 57.12 -47.55
CA LEU A 492 -9.59 56.85 -46.13
C LEU A 492 -11.07 57.01 -45.76
N VAL A 493 -11.70 58.12 -46.15
CA VAL A 493 -13.13 58.41 -45.93
C VAL A 493 -14.02 57.42 -46.71
N ARG A 494 -13.65 57.03 -47.94
CA ARG A 494 -14.35 55.97 -48.71
C ARG A 494 -14.28 54.61 -48.03
N ARG A 495 -13.12 54.21 -47.50
CA ARG A 495 -12.95 52.97 -46.72
C ARG A 495 -13.80 52.98 -45.44
N PHE A 496 -13.91 54.13 -44.79
CA PHE A 496 -14.77 54.30 -43.61
C PHE A 496 -16.26 54.27 -43.96
N THR A 497 -16.70 54.95 -45.03
CA THR A 497 -18.11 54.96 -45.47
C THR A 497 -18.55 53.64 -46.10
N SER A 498 -17.64 52.84 -46.67
CA SER A 498 -17.92 51.49 -47.17
C SER A 498 -17.99 50.42 -46.08
N GLY A 499 -17.64 50.76 -44.83
CA GLY A 499 -17.64 49.82 -43.70
C GLY A 499 -16.51 48.79 -43.74
N GLU A 500 -15.48 49.02 -44.56
CA GLU A 500 -14.36 48.10 -44.76
C GLU A 500 -13.42 48.14 -43.53
N ARG A 501 -13.61 47.20 -42.60
CA ARG A 501 -12.77 47.06 -41.39
C ARG A 501 -11.56 46.16 -41.66
N PRO A 502 -10.40 46.43 -41.03
CA PRO A 502 -9.28 45.49 -41.04
C PRO A 502 -9.72 44.10 -40.55
N ARG A 503 -9.10 43.03 -41.07
CA ARG A 503 -9.39 41.65 -40.66
C ARG A 503 -9.22 41.54 -39.13
N PRO A 504 -10.22 41.04 -38.38
CA PRO A 504 -10.08 40.91 -36.93
C PRO A 504 -9.03 39.85 -36.61
N PRO A 505 -7.99 40.18 -35.83
CA PRO A 505 -7.01 39.19 -35.41
C PRO A 505 -7.64 38.21 -34.40
N GLU A 506 -7.15 36.97 -34.37
CA GLU A 506 -7.56 36.03 -33.32
C GLU A 506 -6.82 36.34 -32.02
N SER A 507 -7.55 36.79 -31.01
CA SER A 507 -7.00 37.07 -29.68
C SER A 507 -6.97 35.80 -28.81
N LEU A 508 -6.09 35.78 -27.81
CA LEU A 508 -5.90 34.65 -26.90
C LEU A 508 -7.19 34.28 -26.16
N SER A 509 -7.94 35.26 -25.66
CA SER A 509 -9.25 35.03 -25.01
C SER A 509 -10.30 34.54 -26.01
N GLY A 510 -10.26 35.00 -27.27
CA GLY A 510 -11.12 34.54 -28.35
C GLY A 510 -10.87 33.09 -28.74
N TRP A 511 -9.60 32.70 -28.84
CA TRP A 511 -9.16 31.31 -29.05
C TRP A 511 -9.62 30.40 -27.91
N MET A 512 -9.44 30.85 -26.67
CA MET A 512 -9.78 30.08 -25.48
C MET A 512 -11.28 29.72 -25.45
N LYS A 513 -12.17 30.65 -25.80
CA LYS A 513 -13.64 30.41 -25.89
C LYS A 513 -14.04 29.26 -26.82
N ARG A 514 -13.20 28.90 -27.79
CA ARG A 514 -13.49 27.86 -28.79
C ARG A 514 -13.05 26.46 -28.38
N GLN A 515 -12.36 26.33 -27.25
CA GLN A 515 -11.87 25.05 -26.75
C GLN A 515 -13.03 24.16 -26.25
N ARG A 516 -13.27 23.03 -26.92
CA ARG A 516 -14.43 22.15 -26.67
C ARG A 516 -14.25 21.16 -25.49
N GLY A 517 -13.03 21.01 -24.97
CA GLY A 517 -12.69 20.03 -23.93
C GLY A 517 -13.11 20.38 -22.49
N GLY A 518 -13.45 21.65 -22.23
CA GLY A 518 -13.56 22.18 -20.86
C GLY A 518 -12.21 22.19 -20.13
N ILE A 519 -12.08 23.05 -19.13
CA ILE A 519 -10.81 23.38 -18.48
C ILE A 519 -10.88 23.02 -17.01
N TYR A 520 -9.96 22.18 -16.55
CA TYR A 520 -9.78 21.90 -15.14
C TYR A 520 -8.89 22.98 -14.51
N ASP A 521 -9.53 23.90 -13.77
CA ASP A 521 -8.92 25.07 -13.10
C ASP A 521 -9.04 24.90 -11.57
N PRO A 522 -8.20 24.05 -10.94
CA PRO A 522 -8.34 23.72 -9.52
C PRO A 522 -7.98 24.87 -8.58
N GLY A 523 -7.03 25.75 -8.95
CA GLY A 523 -6.65 26.91 -8.17
C GLY A 523 -7.54 28.13 -8.43
N GLY A 524 -8.40 28.07 -9.46
CA GLY A 524 -9.30 29.16 -9.82
C GLY A 524 -8.58 30.32 -10.46
N GLU A 525 -7.39 30.09 -11.04
CA GLU A 525 -6.54 31.10 -11.62
C GLU A 525 -7.21 31.79 -12.81
N ILE A 526 -7.88 31.02 -13.69
CA ILE A 526 -8.66 31.59 -14.81
C ILE A 526 -9.84 32.37 -14.26
N ALA A 527 -10.54 31.81 -13.28
CA ALA A 527 -11.71 32.47 -12.73
C ALA A 527 -11.39 33.77 -11.97
N ALA A 528 -10.15 33.94 -11.49
CA ALA A 528 -9.70 35.16 -10.83
C ALA A 528 -9.48 36.32 -11.82
N ILE A 529 -8.92 36.04 -12.99
CA ILE A 529 -8.67 37.05 -14.05
C ILE A 529 -9.85 37.20 -15.00
N TRP A 530 -10.66 36.15 -15.18
CA TRP A 530 -11.80 36.10 -16.07
C TRP A 530 -13.05 35.51 -15.38
N PRO A 531 -13.74 36.29 -14.53
CA PRO A 531 -14.89 35.80 -13.75
C PRO A 531 -16.04 35.25 -14.61
N GLU A 532 -16.21 35.78 -15.82
CA GLU A 532 -17.25 35.37 -16.77
C GLU A 532 -17.03 33.94 -17.29
N ALA A 533 -15.78 33.42 -17.24
CA ALA A 533 -15.47 32.04 -17.62
C ALA A 533 -16.33 31.02 -16.87
N ARG A 534 -16.71 31.29 -15.61
CA ARG A 534 -17.60 30.43 -14.82
C ARG A 534 -19.04 30.37 -15.34
N ARG A 535 -19.47 31.37 -16.10
CA ARG A 535 -20.82 31.46 -16.67
C ARG A 535 -20.93 30.77 -18.03
N ILE A 536 -19.82 30.41 -18.66
CA ILE A 536 -19.79 29.71 -19.94
C ILE A 536 -20.05 28.22 -19.68
N PRO A 537 -21.18 27.64 -20.16
CA PRO A 537 -21.54 26.27 -19.86
C PRO A 537 -20.46 25.28 -20.31
N GLY A 538 -19.94 24.51 -19.36
CA GLY A 538 -18.94 23.48 -19.59
C GLY A 538 -17.52 23.96 -19.91
N PHE A 539 -17.27 25.27 -19.78
CA PHE A 539 -15.94 25.85 -19.97
C PHE A 539 -15.00 25.54 -18.82
N VAL A 540 -15.44 25.70 -17.56
CA VAL A 540 -14.66 25.28 -16.37
C VAL A 540 -15.24 23.97 -15.84
N ARG A 541 -14.40 22.95 -15.69
CA ARG A 541 -14.71 21.62 -15.16
C ARG A 541 -14.17 21.47 -13.75
N LYS A 542 -14.92 20.77 -12.90
CA LYS A 542 -14.54 20.52 -11.50
C LYS A 542 -13.54 19.39 -11.32
N SER A 543 -13.34 18.58 -12.36
CA SER A 543 -12.48 17.41 -12.35
C SER A 543 -11.68 17.31 -13.64
N ARG A 544 -10.47 16.76 -13.55
CA ARG A 544 -9.64 16.44 -14.70
C ARG A 544 -10.18 15.22 -15.43
N ARG A 545 -9.97 15.16 -16.74
CA ARG A 545 -10.27 13.97 -17.55
C ARG A 545 -9.40 12.77 -17.11
N GLY A 546 -10.02 11.59 -16.97
CA GLY A 546 -9.34 10.32 -16.65
C GLY A 546 -10.03 9.13 -17.33
N THR A 547 -9.48 7.91 -17.23
CA THR A 547 -10.02 6.74 -17.97
C THR A 547 -11.46 6.40 -17.56
N ALA A 548 -11.79 6.53 -16.27
CA ALA A 548 -13.14 6.37 -15.75
C ALA A 548 -13.88 7.70 -15.55
N ASN A 549 -13.31 8.84 -15.98
CA ASN A 549 -13.94 10.16 -15.95
C ASN A 549 -13.74 10.89 -17.30
N PRO A 550 -14.40 10.43 -18.39
CA PRO A 550 -14.24 11.03 -19.72
C PRO A 550 -14.81 12.45 -19.80
N ALA A 551 -15.72 12.82 -18.89
CA ALA A 551 -16.38 14.13 -18.84
C ALA A 551 -15.52 15.25 -18.19
N GLY A 552 -14.33 14.92 -17.67
CA GLY A 552 -13.42 15.89 -17.08
C GLY A 552 -12.77 16.85 -18.09
N GLY A 553 -12.22 17.95 -17.58
CA GLY A 553 -11.55 19.00 -18.37
C GLY A 553 -10.06 18.74 -18.59
N ASP A 554 -9.51 19.41 -19.60
CA ASP A 554 -8.07 19.48 -19.89
C ASP A 554 -7.37 20.36 -18.85
N THR A 555 -6.09 20.12 -18.57
CA THR A 555 -5.34 20.94 -17.59
C THR A 555 -4.93 22.30 -18.17
N LEU A 556 -4.60 23.27 -17.30
CA LEU A 556 -4.01 24.54 -17.72
C LEU A 556 -2.74 24.33 -18.54
N ASP A 557 -1.95 23.33 -18.19
CA ASP A 557 -0.71 22.99 -18.85
C ASP A 557 -0.94 22.51 -20.30
N ASP A 558 -1.94 21.65 -20.52
CA ASP A 558 -2.38 21.21 -21.85
C ASP A 558 -2.84 22.39 -22.73
N LEU A 559 -3.45 23.41 -22.11
CA LEU A 559 -3.85 24.64 -22.80
C LEU A 559 -2.66 25.51 -23.17
N VAL A 560 -1.69 25.68 -22.26
CA VAL A 560 -0.46 26.44 -22.51
C VAL A 560 0.31 25.82 -23.67
N THR A 561 0.46 24.50 -23.68
CA THR A 561 1.14 23.78 -24.78
C THR A 561 0.45 24.03 -26.11
N ARG A 562 -0.88 23.93 -26.17
CA ARG A 562 -1.64 24.20 -27.40
C ARG A 562 -1.52 25.65 -27.83
N ALA A 563 -1.66 26.61 -26.93
CA ALA A 563 -1.55 28.04 -27.25
C ALA A 563 -0.14 28.41 -27.76
N TRP A 564 0.90 27.78 -27.21
CA TRP A 564 2.28 27.94 -27.66
C TRP A 564 2.51 27.31 -29.04
N GLN A 565 2.05 26.07 -29.24
CA GLN A 565 2.09 25.39 -30.54
C GLN A 565 1.34 26.16 -31.64
N GLU A 566 0.26 26.86 -31.28
CA GLU A 566 -0.51 27.73 -32.18
C GLU A 566 0.09 29.14 -32.37
N GLY A 567 1.19 29.48 -31.68
CA GLY A 567 1.97 30.68 -31.96
C GLY A 567 1.55 31.96 -31.25
N PHE A 568 0.75 31.88 -30.17
CA PHE A 568 0.39 33.04 -29.33
C PHE A 568 1.56 33.63 -28.53
N PHE A 569 2.62 32.84 -28.30
CA PHE A 569 3.76 33.22 -27.47
C PHE A 569 5.09 33.19 -28.23
N ASN A 570 5.07 32.97 -29.54
CA ASN A 570 6.27 32.85 -30.37
C ASN A 570 6.86 34.22 -30.79
N GLY A 571 6.49 35.30 -30.11
CA GLY A 571 6.88 36.67 -30.44
C GLY A 571 6.97 37.54 -29.20
N GLY A 572 8.12 37.54 -28.54
CA GLY A 572 8.34 38.27 -27.30
C GLY A 572 9.79 38.71 -27.06
N GLY A 573 10.51 39.11 -28.12
CA GLY A 573 11.84 39.69 -28.02
C GLY A 573 12.36 40.06 -29.40
N ARG A 574 12.77 41.32 -29.59
CA ARG A 574 13.34 41.81 -30.85
C ARG A 574 14.42 40.85 -31.35
N VAL A 575 14.20 40.28 -32.53
CA VAL A 575 15.23 39.59 -33.32
C VAL A 575 16.43 40.54 -33.43
N ARG A 576 17.58 40.14 -32.88
CA ARG A 576 18.86 40.78 -33.23
C ARG A 576 19.03 40.60 -34.74
N ALA A 577 19.30 41.68 -35.46
CA ALA A 577 19.61 41.61 -36.89
C ALA A 577 20.74 40.60 -37.11
N GLY A 578 20.41 39.43 -37.71
CA GLY A 578 21.38 38.38 -38.04
C GLY A 578 20.99 36.91 -37.78
N SER A 579 19.85 36.58 -37.17
CA SER A 579 19.47 35.16 -36.96
C SER A 579 18.39 34.66 -37.92
N THR A 580 18.64 33.52 -38.57
CA THR A 580 17.71 32.78 -39.43
C THR A 580 16.55 32.14 -38.65
N ALA A 581 15.48 31.81 -39.38
CA ALA A 581 14.10 31.60 -38.94
C ALA A 581 13.76 30.34 -38.10
N GLU A 582 14.62 29.90 -37.18
CA GLU A 582 14.37 28.69 -36.35
C GLU A 582 14.60 28.91 -34.85
N ALA A 583 13.99 29.95 -34.27
CA ALA A 583 13.96 30.11 -32.82
C ALA A 583 12.53 29.89 -32.30
N VAL A 584 12.15 28.63 -32.12
CA VAL A 584 11.03 28.28 -31.23
C VAL A 584 11.50 28.61 -29.81
N GLY A 585 11.00 29.71 -29.24
CA GLY A 585 11.33 30.11 -27.87
C GLY A 585 10.89 29.07 -26.85
N GLU A 586 11.51 29.05 -25.66
CA GLU A 586 11.11 28.17 -24.55
C GLU A 586 9.59 28.21 -24.31
N ARG A 587 9.04 27.05 -23.95
CA ARG A 587 7.61 26.90 -23.64
C ARG A 587 7.22 27.89 -22.53
N PRO A 588 6.17 28.71 -22.74
CA PRO A 588 5.70 29.67 -21.73
C PRO A 588 5.27 28.97 -20.45
N SER A 589 5.47 29.60 -19.30
CA SER A 589 4.90 29.10 -18.05
C SER A 589 3.38 29.34 -18.00
N ILE A 590 2.67 28.60 -17.14
CA ILE A 590 1.25 28.86 -16.86
C ILE A 590 1.04 30.33 -16.44
N ARG A 591 2.00 30.91 -15.71
CA ARG A 591 1.93 32.30 -15.28
C ARG A 591 2.02 33.28 -16.46
N ASP A 592 2.95 33.04 -17.38
CA ASP A 592 3.10 33.90 -18.57
C ASP A 592 1.84 33.85 -19.45
N PHE A 593 1.23 32.66 -19.54
CA PHE A 593 -0.05 32.49 -20.21
C PHE A 593 -1.19 33.27 -19.53
N LEU A 594 -1.30 33.21 -18.20
CA LEU A 594 -2.32 33.93 -17.44
C LEU A 594 -2.12 35.45 -17.50
N ASP A 595 -0.88 35.93 -17.43
CA ASP A 595 -0.56 37.36 -17.55
C ASP A 595 -0.90 37.88 -18.96
N ALA A 596 -0.64 37.08 -19.99
CA ALA A 596 -1.03 37.40 -21.37
C ALA A 596 -2.56 37.38 -21.56
N LEU A 597 -3.26 36.43 -20.93
CA LEU A 597 -4.72 36.37 -20.97
C LEU A 597 -5.35 37.57 -20.25
N ASP A 598 -4.83 37.98 -19.09
CA ASP A 598 -5.29 39.19 -18.37
C ASP A 598 -5.02 40.46 -19.19
N ALA A 599 -3.88 40.54 -19.88
CA ALA A 599 -3.59 41.63 -20.81
C ALA A 599 -4.62 41.70 -21.96
N ASP A 600 -4.92 40.55 -22.59
CA ASP A 600 -5.90 40.46 -23.69
C ASP A 600 -7.31 40.88 -23.23
N LEU A 601 -7.75 40.40 -22.06
CA LEU A 601 -9.06 40.73 -21.48
C LEU A 601 -9.19 42.21 -21.07
N ARG A 602 -8.07 42.90 -20.81
CA ARG A 602 -8.02 44.34 -20.49
C ARG A 602 -7.85 45.25 -21.72
N GLY A 603 -7.88 44.69 -22.92
CA GLY A 603 -7.81 45.43 -24.19
C GLY A 603 -6.41 45.52 -24.82
N ASN A 604 -5.39 44.93 -24.20
CA ASN A 604 -4.06 44.79 -24.82
C ASN A 604 -4.02 43.47 -25.58
N ARG A 605 -4.44 43.49 -26.85
CA ARG A 605 -4.63 42.27 -27.67
C ARG A 605 -3.39 41.37 -27.65
N VAL A 606 -3.54 40.13 -27.20
CA VAL A 606 -2.53 39.08 -27.36
C VAL A 606 -2.94 38.20 -28.52
N VAL A 607 -2.17 38.26 -29.59
CA VAL A 607 -2.50 37.62 -30.88
C VAL A 607 -1.36 36.71 -31.32
N ARG A 608 -1.66 35.75 -32.19
CA ARG A 608 -0.62 34.91 -32.81
C ARG A 608 0.36 35.77 -33.60
N LEU A 609 1.59 35.30 -33.75
CA LEU A 609 2.61 35.96 -34.57
C LEU A 609 2.09 36.27 -35.99
N ALA A 610 1.33 35.34 -36.59
CA ALA A 610 0.72 35.51 -37.92
C ALA A 610 -0.37 36.61 -38.00
N ASP A 611 -0.90 37.06 -36.85
CA ASP A 611 -2.00 38.02 -36.76
C ASP A 611 -1.55 39.42 -36.26
N GLN A 612 -0.23 39.64 -36.03
CA GLN A 612 0.30 40.90 -35.48
C GLN A 612 0.07 42.12 -36.37
N GLU A 613 0.31 41.99 -37.69
CA GLU A 613 0.10 43.09 -38.64
C GLU A 613 -1.38 43.49 -38.73
N ALA A 614 -2.28 42.50 -38.69
CA ALA A 614 -3.72 42.71 -38.67
C ALA A 614 -4.17 43.42 -37.38
N ALA A 615 -3.56 43.08 -36.24
CA ALA A 615 -3.83 43.75 -34.96
C ALA A 615 -3.41 45.21 -34.96
N HIS A 616 -2.20 45.53 -35.45
CA HIS A 616 -1.74 46.91 -35.56
C HIS A 616 -2.62 47.77 -36.47
N ALA A 617 -3.04 47.21 -37.61
CA ALA A 617 -3.95 47.90 -38.52
C ALA A 617 -5.33 48.17 -37.88
N ALA A 618 -5.84 47.21 -37.09
CA ALA A 618 -7.09 47.37 -36.35
C ALA A 618 -7.00 48.44 -35.26
N ASP A 619 -5.91 48.46 -34.47
CA ASP A 619 -5.73 49.44 -33.39
C ASP A 619 -5.63 50.89 -33.92
N GLN A 620 -4.90 51.10 -35.02
CA GLN A 620 -4.80 52.42 -35.66
C GLN A 620 -6.15 52.89 -36.22
N PHE A 621 -6.90 51.96 -36.82
CA PHE A 621 -8.23 52.22 -37.34
C PHE A 621 -9.21 52.62 -36.23
N ASP A 622 -9.21 51.89 -35.11
CA ASP A 622 -10.07 52.15 -33.94
C ASP A 622 -9.75 53.51 -33.30
N GLN A 623 -8.47 53.89 -33.20
CA GLN A 623 -8.05 55.20 -32.67
C GLN A 623 -8.52 56.38 -33.54
N VAL A 624 -8.39 56.26 -34.86
CA VAL A 624 -8.86 57.28 -35.81
C VAL A 624 -10.38 57.40 -35.77
N LEU A 625 -11.09 56.27 -35.65
CA LEU A 625 -12.55 56.25 -35.57
C LEU A 625 -13.07 56.93 -34.30
N ALA A 626 -12.42 56.68 -33.15
CA ALA A 626 -12.73 57.35 -31.89
C ALA A 626 -12.46 58.87 -31.94
N ALA A 627 -11.40 59.30 -32.63
CA ALA A 627 -11.11 60.71 -32.82
C ALA A 627 -12.17 61.40 -33.72
N LEU A 628 -12.60 60.73 -34.79
CA LEU A 628 -13.62 61.23 -35.72
C LEU A 628 -15.01 61.32 -35.07
N ASP A 629 -15.39 60.32 -34.26
CA ASP A 629 -16.64 60.31 -33.49
C ASP A 629 -16.69 61.47 -32.48
N ARG A 630 -15.57 61.74 -31.79
CA ARG A 630 -15.46 62.83 -30.81
C ARG A 630 -15.51 64.23 -31.45
N ILE A 631 -15.20 64.35 -32.74
CA ILE A 631 -15.33 65.58 -33.54
C ILE A 631 -16.77 65.74 -34.09
N GLY A 632 -17.60 64.71 -33.98
CA GLY A 632 -19.00 64.73 -34.45
C GLY A 632 -19.14 64.62 -35.97
N VAL A 633 -18.18 63.97 -36.65
CA VAL A 633 -18.23 63.79 -38.11
C VAL A 633 -19.29 62.74 -38.47
N ASP A 634 -20.43 63.21 -39.00
CA ASP A 634 -21.51 62.35 -39.51
C ASP A 634 -21.24 61.95 -40.97
N PHE A 635 -20.78 60.72 -41.16
CA PHE A 635 -20.47 60.15 -42.48
C PHE A 635 -21.70 59.85 -43.36
N SER A 636 -22.94 60.07 -42.86
CA SER A 636 -24.18 59.79 -43.58
C SER A 636 -24.71 60.94 -44.45
N ARG A 637 -24.06 62.12 -44.42
CA ARG A 637 -24.38 63.30 -45.26
C ARG A 637 -23.28 63.54 -46.31
N PRO A 638 -23.58 64.17 -47.46
CA PRO A 638 -22.52 64.55 -48.42
C PRO A 638 -21.58 65.55 -47.75
N LEU A 639 -20.40 65.06 -47.38
CA LEU A 639 -19.38 65.84 -46.72
C LEU A 639 -18.51 66.53 -47.79
N PHE A 640 -18.29 67.84 -47.59
CA PHE A 640 -17.23 68.68 -48.19
C PHE A 640 -17.49 69.22 -49.62
N GLY A 641 -17.65 70.55 -49.73
CA GLY A 641 -17.73 71.26 -51.02
C GLY A 641 -16.46 72.04 -51.41
N THR A 642 -15.47 72.14 -50.52
CA THR A 642 -14.23 72.92 -50.74
C THR A 642 -13.01 72.31 -50.02
N SER A 643 -11.81 72.45 -50.60
CA SER A 643 -10.54 71.92 -50.04
C SER A 643 -10.14 72.56 -48.69
N GLU A 644 -10.60 73.78 -48.41
CA GLU A 644 -10.45 74.48 -47.13
C GLU A 644 -11.11 73.74 -45.96
N ALA A 645 -12.29 73.15 -46.17
CA ALA A 645 -13.01 72.43 -45.12
C ALA A 645 -12.30 71.13 -44.71
N LEU A 646 -11.67 70.43 -45.66
CA LEU A 646 -10.91 69.19 -45.43
C LEU A 646 -9.62 69.44 -44.65
N LYS A 647 -8.91 70.55 -44.90
CA LYS A 647 -7.69 70.95 -44.18
C LYS A 647 -7.94 71.24 -42.70
N ASN A 648 -9.02 71.96 -42.40
CA ASN A 648 -9.43 72.24 -41.02
C ASN A 648 -9.73 70.95 -40.24
N VAL A 649 -10.26 69.91 -40.89
CA VAL A 649 -10.53 68.61 -40.26
C VAL A 649 -9.25 67.87 -39.91
N ALA A 650 -8.23 67.82 -40.79
CA ALA A 650 -6.95 67.17 -40.48
C ALA A 650 -6.24 67.81 -39.28
N HIS A 651 -6.28 69.14 -39.18
CA HIS A 651 -5.79 69.86 -38.00
C HIS A 651 -6.61 69.55 -36.75
N THR A 652 -7.94 69.48 -36.87
CA THR A 652 -8.85 69.16 -35.75
C THR A 652 -8.65 67.71 -35.27
N VAL A 653 -8.47 66.74 -36.17
CA VAL A 653 -8.18 65.34 -35.85
C VAL A 653 -6.85 65.21 -35.11
N ASN A 654 -5.78 65.87 -35.59
CA ASN A 654 -4.50 65.87 -34.87
C ASN A 654 -4.57 66.55 -33.50
N ALA A 655 -5.37 67.62 -33.37
CA ALA A 655 -5.61 68.29 -32.09
C ALA A 655 -6.38 67.39 -31.11
N VAL A 656 -7.42 66.69 -31.57
CA VAL A 656 -8.22 65.76 -30.76
C VAL A 656 -7.43 64.52 -30.38
N LEU A 657 -6.62 63.96 -31.28
CA LEU A 657 -5.69 62.86 -30.96
C LEU A 657 -4.69 63.29 -29.88
N SER A 658 -4.20 64.53 -29.93
CA SER A 658 -3.29 65.07 -28.92
C SER A 658 -3.99 65.39 -27.58
N ASP A 659 -5.28 65.71 -27.59
CA ASP A 659 -6.11 65.86 -26.38
C ASP A 659 -6.44 64.48 -25.75
N MET A 660 -6.74 63.47 -26.57
CA MET A 660 -6.92 62.09 -26.14
C MET A 660 -5.65 61.52 -25.50
N ASP A 661 -4.49 61.76 -26.10
CA ASP A 661 -3.20 61.35 -25.54
C ASP A 661 -2.89 62.08 -24.22
N ARG A 662 -3.23 63.37 -24.09
CA ARG A 662 -3.16 64.11 -22.82
C ARG A 662 -4.08 63.52 -21.75
N GLY A 663 -5.31 63.14 -22.12
CA GLY A 663 -6.24 62.45 -21.21
C GLY A 663 -5.70 61.08 -20.75
N ARG A 664 -5.02 60.34 -21.63
CA ARG A 664 -4.36 59.07 -21.29
C ARG A 664 -3.17 59.27 -20.36
N ILE A 665 -2.38 60.34 -20.54
CA ILE A 665 -1.31 60.73 -19.61
C ILE A 665 -1.88 60.99 -18.20
N ALA A 666 -2.97 61.75 -18.07
CA ALA A 666 -3.60 62.01 -16.78
C ALA A 666 -4.10 60.73 -16.08
N GLN A 667 -4.63 59.77 -16.84
CA GLN A 667 -5.00 58.46 -16.32
C GLN A 667 -3.76 57.65 -15.87
N LEU A 668 -2.67 57.69 -16.62
CA LEU A 668 -1.41 57.04 -16.25
C LEU A 668 -0.80 57.66 -14.99
N GLU A 669 -0.87 58.98 -14.83
CA GLU A 669 -0.45 59.69 -13.61
C GLU A 669 -1.27 59.27 -12.39
N GLY A 670 -2.60 59.19 -12.54
CA GLY A 670 -3.48 58.65 -11.49
C GLY A 670 -3.09 57.22 -11.10
N ARG A 671 -2.78 56.36 -12.09
CA ARG A 671 -2.33 54.97 -11.86
C ARG A 671 -0.94 54.89 -11.23
N ILE A 672 -0.03 55.81 -11.55
CA ILE A 672 1.29 55.92 -10.91
C ILE A 672 1.11 56.34 -9.45
N GLY A 673 0.28 57.36 -9.19
CA GLY A 673 -0.05 57.81 -7.83
C GLY A 673 -0.71 56.70 -7.00
N GLU A 674 -1.67 55.97 -7.58
CA GLU A 674 -2.26 54.79 -6.93
C GLU A 674 -1.24 53.68 -6.68
N ALA A 675 -0.31 53.43 -7.60
CA ALA A 675 0.74 52.42 -7.42
C ALA A 675 1.79 52.82 -6.36
N GLN A 676 1.98 54.13 -6.16
CA GLN A 676 2.82 54.68 -5.09
C GLN A 676 2.10 54.72 -3.73
N GLN A 677 0.77 54.90 -3.72
CA GLN A 677 -0.05 54.98 -2.50
C GLN A 677 -0.61 53.63 -2.02
N ARG A 678 -0.83 52.65 -2.90
CA ARG A 678 -1.16 51.27 -2.49
C ARG A 678 0.06 50.71 -1.75
N GLY A 679 -0.06 50.71 -0.43
CA GLY A 679 1.03 50.61 0.53
C GLY A 679 2.05 49.52 0.22
N ARG A 680 3.33 49.90 0.30
CA ARG A 680 4.37 48.99 0.77
C ARG A 680 3.84 48.37 2.07
N PHE A 681 3.88 47.05 2.21
CA PHE A 681 3.48 46.41 3.46
C PHE A 681 4.49 46.82 4.54
N ASP A 682 4.18 47.88 5.28
CA ASP A 682 5.04 48.45 6.31
C ASP A 682 4.43 48.15 7.68
N PHE A 683 5.19 47.47 8.54
CA PHE A 683 4.77 47.20 9.91
C PHE A 683 4.70 48.53 10.68
N VAL A 684 3.63 48.73 11.47
CA VAL A 684 3.41 50.00 12.20
C VAL A 684 4.49 50.24 13.26
N SER A 685 5.07 49.16 13.80
CA SER A 685 6.22 49.18 14.71
C SER A 685 7.01 47.86 14.65
N ASP A 686 8.22 47.85 15.21
CA ASP A 686 8.99 46.61 15.41
C ASP A 686 8.20 45.61 16.30
N ALA A 687 7.42 46.11 17.27
CA ALA A 687 6.59 45.26 18.12
C ALA A 687 5.46 44.57 17.32
N ASP A 688 4.86 45.25 16.34
CA ASP A 688 3.84 44.67 15.46
C ASP A 688 4.45 43.62 14.52
N ARG A 689 5.69 43.83 14.08
CA ARG A 689 6.46 42.85 13.29
C ARG A 689 6.74 41.59 14.12
N GLU A 690 7.18 41.75 15.37
CA GLU A 690 7.43 40.61 16.26
C GLU A 690 6.15 39.85 16.60
N ALA A 691 5.03 40.54 16.86
CA ALA A 691 3.73 39.90 17.12
C ALA A 691 3.22 39.09 15.91
N TYR A 692 3.40 39.62 14.69
CA TYR A 692 3.08 38.92 13.44
C TYR A 692 3.92 37.64 13.26
N LEU A 693 5.22 37.71 13.57
CA LEU A 693 6.10 36.54 13.51
C LEU A 693 5.71 35.49 14.55
N ASP A 694 5.40 35.91 15.78
CA ASP A 694 5.02 34.99 16.87
C ASP A 694 3.70 34.26 16.57
N GLU A 695 2.69 34.94 16.02
CA GLU A 695 1.45 34.30 15.57
C GLU A 695 1.73 33.19 14.53
N ILE A 696 2.62 33.45 13.58
CA ILE A 696 2.98 32.48 12.55
C ILE A 696 3.79 31.32 13.13
N VAL A 697 4.74 31.59 14.03
CA VAL A 697 5.52 30.53 14.71
C VAL A 697 4.59 29.63 15.50
N ASP A 698 3.63 30.20 16.23
CA ASP A 698 2.59 29.46 16.97
C ASP A 698 1.74 28.60 16.04
N ASP A 699 1.29 29.15 14.91
CA ASP A 699 0.50 28.43 13.92
C ASP A 699 1.29 27.27 13.27
N ILE A 700 2.54 27.51 12.86
CA ILE A 700 3.43 26.46 12.33
C ILE A 700 3.67 25.38 13.38
N PHE A 701 3.99 25.76 14.61
CA PHE A 701 4.20 24.81 15.70
C PHE A 701 2.94 23.99 15.96
N ALA A 702 1.77 24.64 16.01
CA ALA A 702 0.50 23.96 16.26
C ALA A 702 0.12 23.02 15.10
N LYS A 703 0.37 23.41 13.84
CA LYS A 703 0.16 22.55 12.67
C LYS A 703 1.10 21.35 12.66
N VAL A 704 2.40 21.57 12.90
CA VAL A 704 3.43 20.51 12.86
C VAL A 704 3.30 19.52 14.02
N THR A 705 2.85 19.99 15.19
CA THR A 705 2.61 19.12 16.35
C THR A 705 1.21 18.48 16.35
N GLY A 706 0.35 18.80 15.38
CA GLY A 706 -1.03 18.33 15.33
C GLY A 706 -1.90 18.88 16.46
N ARG A 707 -1.58 20.07 16.99
CA ARG A 707 -2.41 20.81 17.97
C ARG A 707 -3.47 21.69 17.29
N ALA A 708 -3.22 22.15 16.07
CA ALA A 708 -4.16 22.96 15.28
C ALA A 708 -5.09 22.14 14.36
N ILE A 709 -4.71 20.90 14.05
CA ILE A 709 -5.44 19.99 13.16
C ILE A 709 -5.44 18.62 13.83
N ASP A 710 -6.62 18.03 14.06
CA ASP A 710 -6.78 16.64 14.46
C ASP A 710 -6.38 15.71 13.29
N GLY A 711 -5.09 15.63 12.94
CA GLY A 711 -4.62 14.81 11.82
C GLY A 711 -3.24 15.15 11.25
N ASP A 712 -2.92 14.50 10.13
CA ASP A 712 -1.62 14.54 9.45
C ASP A 712 -1.25 15.94 8.98
N VAL A 713 0.03 16.32 9.11
CA VAL A 713 0.54 17.63 8.70
C VAL A 713 0.52 17.70 7.17
N PRO A 714 -0.16 18.68 6.53
CA PRO A 714 -0.16 18.79 5.08
C PRO A 714 1.27 18.89 4.52
N ALA A 715 1.55 18.19 3.40
CA ALA A 715 2.86 18.20 2.75
C ALA A 715 3.34 19.60 2.34
N GLY A 716 2.39 20.52 2.09
CA GLY A 716 2.64 21.95 1.90
C GLY A 716 2.01 22.75 3.04
N LEU A 717 2.77 22.97 4.11
CA LEU A 717 2.29 23.76 5.24
C LEU A 717 2.27 25.24 4.84
N VAL A 718 1.09 25.81 4.65
CA VAL A 718 0.93 27.24 4.34
C VAL A 718 1.18 28.05 5.59
N VAL A 719 2.06 29.05 5.47
CA VAL A 719 2.58 29.85 6.59
C VAL A 719 1.48 30.68 7.25
N THR A 720 0.63 31.36 6.48
CA THR A 720 -0.51 32.14 7.03
C THR A 720 -1.55 32.46 5.97
N SER A 721 -2.77 32.80 6.39
CA SER A 721 -3.86 33.26 5.53
C SER A 721 -3.85 34.78 5.26
N ARG A 722 -2.96 35.55 5.92
CA ARG A 722 -2.91 37.03 5.85
C ARG A 722 -1.46 37.56 5.89
N GLY A 723 -1.20 38.72 5.27
CA GLY A 723 0.11 39.39 5.26
C GLY A 723 1.06 38.98 4.11
N PRO A 724 2.33 39.41 4.12
CA PRO A 724 3.28 39.23 3.00
C PRO A 724 3.68 37.77 2.76
N LEU A 725 3.54 36.94 3.80
CA LEU A 725 3.77 35.50 3.75
C LEU A 725 2.50 34.69 3.45
N LYS A 726 1.39 35.35 3.10
CA LYS A 726 0.13 34.71 2.73
C LYS A 726 0.34 33.69 1.61
N GLU A 727 -0.26 32.51 1.77
CA GLU A 727 -0.23 31.42 0.77
C GLU A 727 1.17 30.87 0.45
N ARG A 728 2.23 31.37 1.09
CA ARG A 728 3.59 30.83 0.92
C ARG A 728 3.73 29.52 1.66
N THR A 729 4.45 28.58 1.05
CA THR A 729 4.75 27.27 1.63
C THR A 729 5.91 27.36 2.62
N PHE A 730 5.83 26.60 3.71
CA PHE A 730 6.88 26.46 4.71
C PHE A 730 8.07 25.64 4.17
N ASN A 731 8.97 26.34 3.46
CA ASN A 731 10.14 25.77 2.79
C ASN A 731 11.44 26.02 3.57
N ILE A 732 11.46 25.73 4.87
CA ILE A 732 12.68 25.84 5.70
C ILE A 732 13.75 24.84 5.24
N PRO A 733 15.03 25.20 5.02
CA PRO A 733 16.04 24.22 4.62
C PRO A 733 16.13 23.01 5.57
N ASP A 734 16.17 21.78 5.02
CA ASP A 734 16.15 20.53 5.80
C ASP A 734 17.27 20.48 6.83
N ARG A 735 18.47 20.97 6.49
CA ARG A 735 19.63 21.04 7.39
C ARG A 735 19.39 21.80 8.70
N LEU A 736 18.43 22.73 8.72
CA LEU A 736 18.09 23.49 9.93
C LEU A 736 17.13 22.73 10.84
N VAL A 737 16.36 21.80 10.28
CA VAL A 737 15.28 21.10 10.97
C VAL A 737 15.47 19.59 11.03
N GLU A 738 16.60 19.06 10.56
CA GLU A 738 16.89 17.61 10.46
C GLU A 738 16.66 16.88 11.79
N LYS A 739 17.05 17.49 12.92
CA LYS A 739 16.79 16.97 14.28
C LYS A 739 15.29 16.77 14.59
N PHE A 740 14.44 17.54 13.94
CA PHE A 740 12.98 17.53 14.08
C PHE A 740 12.28 16.72 13.00
N LEU A 741 13.02 16.11 12.08
CA LEU A 741 12.48 15.25 11.04
C LEU A 741 12.76 13.78 11.36
N ASP A 742 11.83 12.91 11.00
CA ASP A 742 12.10 11.47 10.99
C ASP A 742 13.09 11.18 9.86
N SER A 743 14.16 10.47 10.22
CA SER A 743 15.26 10.12 9.32
C SER A 743 15.35 8.62 9.10
N ASP A 744 14.44 7.82 9.66
CA ASP A 744 14.38 6.39 9.34
C ASP A 744 13.95 6.19 7.89
N ALA A 745 14.92 5.83 7.02
CA ALA A 745 14.68 5.63 5.60
C ALA A 745 13.63 4.55 5.30
N GLU A 746 13.55 3.48 6.10
CA GLU A 746 12.52 2.46 5.92
C GLU A 746 11.13 3.03 6.22
N PHE A 747 10.98 3.74 7.33
CA PHE A 747 9.71 4.36 7.70
C PHE A 747 9.24 5.37 6.65
N VAL A 748 10.10 6.32 6.30
CA VAL A 748 9.80 7.39 5.35
C VAL A 748 9.55 6.82 3.96
N GLY A 749 10.42 5.93 3.48
CA GLY A 749 10.32 5.32 2.15
C GLY A 749 9.06 4.48 1.97
N ARG A 750 8.68 3.66 2.96
CA ARG A 750 7.46 2.86 2.91
C ARG A 750 6.19 3.71 3.00
N ARG A 751 6.18 4.74 3.84
CA ARG A 751 5.05 5.68 3.94
C ARG A 751 4.88 6.46 2.64
N TYR A 752 5.98 6.94 2.05
CA TYR A 752 5.98 7.56 0.73
C TYR A 752 5.44 6.62 -0.35
N ALA A 753 5.94 5.39 -0.42
CA ALA A 753 5.47 4.39 -1.38
C ALA A 753 3.96 4.16 -1.29
N ARG A 754 3.41 4.08 -0.07
CA ARG A 754 1.96 3.94 0.16
C ARG A 754 1.16 5.13 -0.35
N ILE A 755 1.52 6.34 0.06
CA ILE A 755 0.76 7.55 -0.26
C ILE A 755 0.83 7.83 -1.77
N MET A 756 2.04 7.83 -2.34
CA MET A 756 2.22 8.14 -3.75
C MET A 756 1.62 7.08 -4.65
N ALA A 757 1.83 5.78 -4.36
CA ALA A 757 1.20 4.74 -5.17
C ALA A 757 -0.33 4.84 -5.11
N ALA A 758 -0.93 5.13 -3.94
CA ALA A 758 -2.37 5.34 -3.84
C ALA A 758 -2.82 6.51 -4.72
N ASP A 759 -2.23 7.68 -4.56
CA ASP A 759 -2.65 8.89 -5.27
C ASP A 759 -2.47 8.74 -6.79
N ILE A 760 -1.35 8.15 -7.24
CA ILE A 760 -1.09 7.88 -8.66
C ILE A 760 -2.10 6.88 -9.23
N GLU A 761 -2.29 5.73 -8.58
CA GLU A 761 -3.20 4.69 -9.09
C GLU A 761 -4.66 5.17 -9.12
N LEU A 762 -5.06 6.03 -8.17
CA LEU A 762 -6.37 6.67 -8.15
C LEU A 762 -6.49 7.76 -9.24
N ALA A 763 -5.48 8.60 -9.41
CA ALA A 763 -5.49 9.65 -10.43
C ALA A 763 -5.47 9.10 -11.86
N GLU A 764 -4.64 8.09 -12.14
CA GLU A 764 -4.56 7.43 -13.45
C GLU A 764 -5.94 6.84 -13.84
N ARG A 765 -6.64 6.18 -12.90
CA ARG A 765 -7.94 5.53 -13.16
C ARG A 765 -9.11 6.52 -13.19
N PHE A 766 -9.17 7.41 -12.21
CA PHE A 766 -10.37 8.19 -11.92
C PHE A 766 -10.23 9.69 -12.23
N GLY A 767 -9.05 10.14 -12.67
CA GLY A 767 -8.73 11.53 -12.97
C GLY A 767 -8.33 12.36 -11.75
N SER A 768 -8.62 11.90 -10.51
CA SER A 768 -8.12 12.54 -9.29
C SER A 768 -8.02 11.55 -8.10
N PRO A 769 -7.07 11.77 -7.16
CA PRO A 769 -6.96 10.97 -5.94
C PRO A 769 -8.20 11.05 -5.04
N ASP A 770 -8.95 12.14 -5.12
CA ASP A 770 -10.12 12.41 -4.26
C ASP A 770 -11.41 11.78 -4.79
N LEU A 771 -11.42 11.19 -5.99
CA LEU A 771 -12.61 10.60 -6.64
C LEU A 771 -13.80 11.56 -6.82
N LYS A 772 -13.58 12.87 -6.86
CA LYS A 772 -14.67 13.88 -6.98
C LYS A 772 -15.58 13.62 -8.19
N GLY A 773 -15.00 13.37 -9.36
CA GLY A 773 -15.75 13.06 -10.59
C GLY A 773 -16.58 11.76 -10.48
N PRO A 774 -15.98 10.62 -10.10
CA PRO A 774 -16.72 9.39 -9.85
C PRO A 774 -17.87 9.55 -8.82
N ILE A 775 -17.67 10.29 -7.74
CA ILE A 775 -18.72 10.52 -6.72
C ILE A 775 -19.88 11.35 -7.30
N GLU A 776 -19.59 12.37 -8.12
CA GLU A 776 -20.63 13.12 -8.83
C GLU A 776 -21.43 12.22 -9.79
N SER A 777 -20.76 11.26 -10.45
CA SER A 777 -21.38 10.28 -11.34
C SER A 777 -22.33 9.34 -10.59
N ILE A 778 -21.93 8.89 -9.40
CA ILE A 778 -22.78 8.09 -8.50
C ILE A 778 -24.05 8.88 -8.12
N ARG A 779 -23.90 10.14 -7.70
CA ARG A 779 -25.04 10.99 -7.31
C ARG A 779 -26.01 11.22 -8.46
N ALA A 780 -25.50 11.35 -9.69
CA ALA A 780 -26.31 11.49 -10.89
C ALA A 780 -27.16 10.24 -11.15
N GLU A 781 -26.56 9.05 -11.19
CA GLU A 781 -27.29 7.78 -11.39
C GLU A 781 -28.32 7.53 -10.28
N TYR A 782 -27.98 7.84 -9.02
CA TYR A 782 -28.95 7.77 -7.92
C TYR A 782 -30.11 8.76 -8.06
N GLY A 783 -29.87 9.92 -8.70
CA GLY A 783 -30.90 10.86 -9.12
C GLY A 783 -31.90 10.21 -10.08
N GLU A 784 -31.40 9.50 -11.09
CA GLU A 784 -32.22 8.77 -12.07
C GLU A 784 -33.00 7.63 -11.42
N LEU A 785 -32.37 6.84 -10.53
CA LEU A 785 -33.04 5.76 -9.80
C LEU A 785 -34.20 6.29 -8.93
N ARG A 786 -34.04 7.45 -8.29
CA ARG A 786 -35.12 8.11 -7.55
C ARG A 786 -36.26 8.52 -8.47
N GLN A 787 -35.95 9.16 -9.60
CA GLN A 787 -36.94 9.59 -10.58
C GLN A 787 -37.74 8.38 -11.12
N ALA A 788 -37.08 7.24 -11.36
CA ALA A 788 -37.74 6.01 -11.77
C ALA A 788 -38.72 5.47 -10.71
N ILE A 789 -38.37 5.54 -9.41
CA ILE A 789 -39.26 5.16 -8.30
C ILE A 789 -40.46 6.12 -8.19
N GLU A 790 -40.22 7.42 -8.37
CA GLU A 790 -41.27 8.45 -8.34
C GLU A 790 -42.24 8.31 -9.51
N ALA A 791 -41.73 8.03 -10.70
CA ALA A 791 -42.50 7.85 -11.93
C ALA A 791 -43.28 6.53 -12.00
N ASN A 792 -42.97 5.55 -11.14
CA ASN A 792 -43.64 4.25 -11.16
C ASN A 792 -45.10 4.36 -10.65
N PRO A 793 -46.11 4.17 -11.52
CA PRO A 793 -47.52 4.33 -11.16
C PRO A 793 -48.05 3.18 -10.28
N ASP A 794 -47.39 2.02 -10.30
CA ASP A 794 -47.84 0.80 -9.61
C ASP A 794 -47.53 0.82 -8.10
N LEU A 795 -46.71 1.77 -7.64
CA LEU A 795 -46.31 1.87 -6.23
C LEU A 795 -47.32 2.69 -5.42
N LEU A 796 -47.81 2.07 -4.33
CA LEU A 796 -48.58 2.77 -3.32
C LEU A 796 -47.74 3.89 -2.65
N PRO A 797 -48.34 5.01 -2.20
CA PRO A 797 -47.59 6.13 -1.62
C PRO A 797 -46.65 5.75 -0.47
N ALA A 798 -47.09 4.83 0.41
CA ALA A 798 -46.28 4.36 1.53
C ALA A 798 -45.09 3.50 1.09
N GLU A 799 -45.27 2.67 0.06
CA GLU A 799 -44.20 1.85 -0.52
C GLU A 799 -43.20 2.71 -1.28
N ARG A 800 -43.68 3.68 -2.05
CA ARG A 800 -42.84 4.69 -2.71
C ARG A 800 -41.98 5.43 -1.69
N ALA A 801 -42.57 5.94 -0.60
CA ALA A 801 -41.82 6.62 0.46
C ALA A 801 -40.76 5.71 1.12
N LYS A 802 -41.10 4.42 1.34
CA LYS A 802 -40.15 3.43 1.88
C LYS A 802 -39.00 3.15 0.92
N GLN A 803 -39.28 2.99 -0.38
CA GLN A 803 -38.24 2.77 -1.40
C GLN A 803 -37.35 4.01 -1.57
N LEU A 804 -37.92 5.22 -1.58
CA LEU A 804 -37.15 6.47 -1.61
C LEU A 804 -36.27 6.64 -0.36
N LYS A 805 -36.76 6.27 0.83
CA LYS A 805 -35.94 6.26 2.04
C LYS A 805 -34.81 5.23 1.93
N ALA A 806 -35.09 4.05 1.40
CA ALA A 806 -34.10 2.99 1.21
C ALA A 806 -33.03 3.38 0.20
N ILE A 807 -33.40 3.97 -0.94
CA ILE A 807 -32.45 4.38 -1.99
C ILE A 807 -31.56 5.54 -1.51
N ASN A 808 -32.11 6.50 -0.74
CA ASN A 808 -31.31 7.57 -0.12
C ASN A 808 -30.34 7.04 0.94
N ALA A 809 -30.77 6.06 1.75
CA ALA A 809 -29.88 5.40 2.70
C ALA A 809 -28.79 4.61 1.96
N ARG A 810 -29.12 4.02 0.81
CA ARG A 810 -28.19 3.27 -0.03
C ARG A 810 -27.13 4.15 -0.70
N GLU A 811 -27.54 5.27 -1.30
CA GLU A 811 -26.61 6.26 -1.86
C GLU A 811 -25.58 6.72 -0.82
N ARG A 812 -26.05 7.09 0.39
CA ARG A 812 -25.16 7.51 1.50
C ARG A 812 -24.21 6.39 1.92
N ALA A 813 -24.67 5.15 1.96
CA ALA A 813 -23.84 4.01 2.32
C ALA A 813 -22.76 3.73 1.27
N ASP A 814 -23.11 3.80 -0.01
CA ASP A 814 -22.19 3.54 -1.13
C ASP A 814 -21.09 4.60 -1.22
N ILE A 815 -21.46 5.88 -1.14
CA ILE A 815 -20.49 6.97 -1.15
C ILE A 815 -19.56 6.83 0.06
N ARG A 816 -20.10 6.60 1.26
CA ARG A 816 -19.31 6.39 2.48
C ARG A 816 -18.34 5.22 2.34
N ASP A 817 -18.76 4.11 1.74
CA ASP A 817 -17.93 2.92 1.58
C ASP A 817 -16.79 3.16 0.57
N ILE A 818 -17.06 3.84 -0.54
CA ILE A 818 -16.05 4.22 -1.55
C ILE A 818 -15.05 5.23 -0.96
N GLU A 819 -15.53 6.28 -0.30
CA GLU A 819 -14.68 7.29 0.35
C GLU A 819 -13.81 6.66 1.44
N ALA A 820 -14.40 5.78 2.28
CA ALA A 820 -13.67 5.10 3.33
C ALA A 820 -12.52 4.25 2.77
N VAL A 821 -12.76 3.47 1.71
CA VAL A 821 -11.72 2.65 1.09
C VAL A 821 -10.66 3.53 0.44
N ARG A 822 -11.05 4.55 -0.32
CA ARG A 822 -10.12 5.54 -0.88
C ARG A 822 -9.17 6.08 0.20
N ASP A 823 -9.72 6.51 1.32
CA ASP A 823 -8.94 7.08 2.42
C ASP A 823 -8.07 6.02 3.13
N MET A 824 -8.52 4.77 3.23
CA MET A 824 -7.73 3.66 3.77
C MET A 824 -6.54 3.32 2.88
N LEU A 825 -6.70 3.32 1.55
CA LEU A 825 -5.61 3.12 0.60
C LEU A 825 -4.55 4.23 0.76
N ARG A 826 -5.00 5.49 0.84
CA ARG A 826 -4.16 6.67 1.04
C ARG A 826 -3.54 6.76 2.44
N GLY A 827 -3.98 5.92 3.38
CA GLY A 827 -3.47 5.91 4.76
C GLY A 827 -4.00 7.06 5.64
N ASN A 828 -5.07 7.75 5.20
CA ASN A 828 -5.64 8.91 5.88
C ASN A 828 -7.11 8.69 6.29
N TYR A 829 -7.47 7.46 6.69
CA TYR A 829 -8.83 7.14 7.08
C TYR A 829 -9.13 7.56 8.52
N ARG A 830 -10.04 8.53 8.68
CA ARG A 830 -10.56 9.02 9.96
C ARG A 830 -9.46 9.47 10.94
N PRO A 831 -8.48 10.31 10.52
CA PRO A 831 -7.33 10.68 11.35
C PRO A 831 -7.73 11.27 12.70
N GLU A 832 -8.88 11.95 12.77
CA GLU A 832 -9.39 12.63 13.95
C GLU A 832 -9.72 11.70 15.13
N ILE A 833 -9.95 10.40 14.86
CA ILE A 833 -10.14 9.40 15.91
C ILE A 833 -8.95 8.43 16.04
N GLN A 834 -8.12 8.27 15.02
CA GLN A 834 -7.02 7.28 15.00
C GLN A 834 -5.79 7.73 15.79
N HIS A 835 -5.52 9.03 15.84
CA HIS A 835 -4.29 9.56 16.45
C HIS A 835 -4.50 10.08 17.88
N THR A 836 -5.68 9.85 18.45
CA THR A 836 -5.99 10.23 19.84
C THR A 836 -5.18 9.41 20.85
N GLY A 837 -4.96 9.96 22.06
CA GLY A 837 -4.29 9.22 23.14
C GLY A 837 -5.02 7.91 23.51
N TRP A 838 -6.35 7.92 23.46
CA TRP A 838 -7.16 6.71 23.65
C TRP A 838 -6.92 5.64 22.58
N ALA A 839 -6.88 6.04 21.30
CA ALA A 839 -6.61 5.12 20.20
C ALA A 839 -5.22 4.47 20.30
N ARG A 840 -4.22 5.23 20.76
CA ARG A 840 -2.87 4.71 21.03
C ARG A 840 -2.86 3.67 22.14
N THR A 841 -3.55 3.92 23.26
CA THR A 841 -3.72 2.94 24.35
C THR A 841 -4.38 1.65 23.86
N LEU A 842 -5.43 1.76 23.04
CA LEU A 842 -6.09 0.60 22.45
C LEU A 842 -5.17 -0.17 21.48
N SER A 843 -4.35 0.53 20.69
CA SER A 843 -3.36 -0.08 19.79
C SER A 843 -2.27 -0.84 20.58
N ALA A 844 -1.78 -0.25 21.67
CA ALA A 844 -0.83 -0.90 22.58
C ALA A 844 -1.44 -2.15 23.23
N ALA A 845 -2.69 -2.07 23.71
CA ALA A 845 -3.42 -3.22 24.25
C ALA A 845 -3.64 -4.32 23.19
N GLY A 846 -3.97 -3.93 21.95
CA GLY A 846 -4.08 -4.86 20.84
C GLY A 846 -2.77 -5.58 20.53
N THR A 847 -1.66 -4.85 20.55
CA THR A 847 -0.30 -5.39 20.36
C THR A 847 0.10 -6.35 21.51
N LEU A 848 -0.28 -6.03 22.75
CA LEU A 848 -0.09 -6.92 23.89
C LEU A 848 -0.90 -8.22 23.72
N ASN A 849 -2.20 -8.10 23.41
CA ASN A 849 -3.08 -9.26 23.17
C ASN A 849 -2.54 -10.16 22.05
N TYR A 850 -1.95 -9.57 21.01
CA TYR A 850 -1.28 -10.30 19.95
C TYR A 850 -0.17 -11.20 20.51
N MET A 851 0.73 -10.65 21.33
CA MET A 851 1.85 -11.39 21.93
C MET A 851 1.41 -12.43 22.98
N THR A 852 0.26 -12.24 23.62
CA THR A 852 -0.25 -13.15 24.65
C THR A 852 -1.21 -14.21 24.11
N ALA A 853 -1.84 -14.00 22.95
CA ALA A 853 -2.87 -14.91 22.43
C ALA A 853 -2.44 -15.66 21.14
N LEU A 854 -1.55 -15.11 20.33
CA LEU A 854 -1.25 -15.64 18.99
C LEU A 854 0.07 -16.41 18.85
N GLY A 855 0.64 -16.93 19.94
CA GLY A 855 1.92 -17.66 19.85
C GLY A 855 1.81 -18.94 19.02
N GLY A 856 0.67 -19.63 19.09
CA GLY A 856 0.40 -20.85 18.32
C GLY A 856 -0.26 -20.64 16.95
N VAL A 857 -0.09 -19.46 16.33
CA VAL A 857 -0.72 -19.09 15.05
C VAL A 857 -0.24 -19.94 13.88
N LEU A 858 1.05 -20.30 13.84
CA LEU A 858 1.63 -21.14 12.78
C LEU A 858 0.88 -22.46 12.59
N MET A 859 0.57 -23.15 13.69
CA MET A 859 -0.19 -24.40 13.67
C MET A 859 -1.59 -24.21 13.07
N SER A 860 -2.19 -23.03 13.25
CA SER A 860 -3.52 -22.72 12.72
C SER A 860 -3.47 -22.36 11.23
N SER A 861 -2.32 -21.92 10.70
CA SER A 861 -2.11 -21.63 9.28
C SER A 861 -1.71 -22.85 8.43
N LEU A 862 -1.65 -24.05 9.01
CA LEU A 862 -1.32 -25.27 8.25
C LEU A 862 -2.37 -25.60 7.18
N THR A 863 -3.62 -25.15 7.35
CA THR A 863 -4.68 -25.28 6.34
C THR A 863 -4.37 -24.53 5.05
N ASP A 864 -3.52 -23.50 5.09
CA ASP A 864 -3.10 -22.75 3.90
C ASP A 864 -2.36 -23.64 2.89
N ALA A 865 -1.76 -24.76 3.31
CA ALA A 865 -1.09 -25.71 2.43
C ALA A 865 -2.05 -26.46 1.47
N VAL A 866 -3.35 -26.52 1.78
CA VAL A 866 -4.36 -27.19 0.93
C VAL A 866 -4.97 -26.24 -0.08
N ARG A 867 -4.92 -24.93 0.19
CA ARG A 867 -5.55 -23.90 -0.65
C ARG A 867 -5.05 -23.93 -2.11
N PRO A 868 -3.75 -24.05 -2.41
CA PRO A 868 -3.28 -24.18 -3.78
C PRO A 868 -3.91 -25.36 -4.53
N ALA A 869 -4.07 -26.51 -3.86
CA ALA A 869 -4.70 -27.69 -4.45
C ALA A 869 -6.22 -27.50 -4.69
N MET A 870 -6.91 -26.76 -3.81
CA MET A 870 -8.31 -26.40 -4.01
C MET A 870 -8.52 -25.49 -5.23
N VAL A 871 -7.61 -24.53 -5.47
CA VAL A 871 -7.73 -23.56 -6.56
C VAL A 871 -7.24 -24.12 -7.89
N HIS A 872 -6.04 -24.70 -7.92
CA HIS A 872 -5.40 -25.17 -9.15
C HIS A 872 -5.63 -26.66 -9.45
N GLY A 873 -6.20 -27.42 -8.50
CA GLY A 873 -6.35 -28.87 -8.57
C GLY A 873 -5.16 -29.62 -7.97
N LEU A 874 -5.42 -30.81 -7.41
CA LEU A 874 -4.41 -31.63 -6.75
C LEU A 874 -3.26 -32.07 -7.68
N THR A 875 -3.57 -32.42 -8.93
CA THR A 875 -2.57 -32.83 -9.92
C THR A 875 -1.57 -31.71 -10.21
N SER A 876 -2.06 -30.50 -10.50
CA SER A 876 -1.23 -29.32 -10.73
C SER A 876 -0.42 -28.96 -9.46
N TYR A 877 -1.01 -29.12 -8.27
CA TYR A 877 -0.29 -28.89 -7.01
C TYR A 877 0.91 -29.84 -6.84
N MET A 878 0.74 -31.13 -7.15
CA MET A 878 1.83 -32.10 -7.10
C MET A 878 2.88 -31.87 -8.19
N GLN A 879 2.46 -31.55 -9.41
CA GLN A 879 3.33 -31.42 -10.58
C GLN A 879 4.05 -30.07 -10.67
N ASP A 880 3.33 -28.98 -10.47
CA ASP A 880 3.82 -27.61 -10.67
C ASP A 880 4.18 -26.91 -9.35
N GLY A 881 3.64 -27.38 -8.22
CA GLY A 881 3.92 -26.83 -6.89
C GLY A 881 5.06 -27.57 -6.19
N LEU A 882 4.87 -28.85 -5.87
CA LEU A 882 5.82 -29.63 -5.08
C LEU A 882 6.94 -30.27 -5.90
N GLY A 883 6.64 -30.77 -7.11
CA GLY A 883 7.61 -31.40 -8.00
C GLY A 883 8.87 -30.55 -8.27
N PRO A 884 8.74 -29.25 -8.61
CA PRO A 884 9.89 -28.40 -8.91
C PRO A 884 10.77 -28.10 -7.71
N LEU A 885 10.24 -28.13 -6.48
CA LEU A 885 11.03 -27.95 -5.27
C LEU A 885 12.06 -29.08 -5.06
N ILE A 886 11.80 -30.26 -5.64
CA ILE A 886 12.68 -31.42 -5.54
C ILE A 886 13.60 -31.49 -6.76
N ARG A 887 13.07 -31.21 -7.95
CA ARG A 887 13.78 -31.44 -9.22
C ARG A 887 14.55 -30.23 -9.76
N ASN A 888 14.08 -29.00 -9.49
CA ASN A 888 14.68 -27.80 -10.07
C ASN A 888 14.52 -26.56 -9.16
N VAL A 889 15.30 -26.55 -8.07
CA VAL A 889 15.30 -25.46 -7.08
C VAL A 889 15.73 -24.13 -7.70
N LYS A 890 16.58 -24.14 -8.73
CA LYS A 890 17.04 -22.92 -9.42
C LYS A 890 15.87 -22.21 -10.10
N ALA A 891 15.06 -22.94 -10.87
CA ALA A 891 13.89 -22.38 -11.55
C ALA A 891 12.86 -21.83 -10.55
N VAL A 892 12.65 -22.54 -9.43
CA VAL A 892 11.79 -22.03 -8.34
C VAL A 892 12.33 -20.74 -7.75
N LYS A 893 13.66 -20.62 -7.56
CA LYS A 893 14.28 -19.37 -7.06
C LYS A 893 14.03 -18.20 -8.01
N MET A 894 14.11 -18.43 -9.32
CA MET A 894 13.83 -17.41 -10.34
C MET A 894 12.34 -17.00 -10.36
N SER A 895 11.42 -17.98 -10.32
CA SER A 895 9.97 -17.71 -10.16
C SER A 895 9.65 -16.94 -8.87
N ARG A 896 10.32 -17.27 -7.76
CA ARG A 896 10.18 -16.52 -6.50
C ARG A 896 10.70 -15.09 -6.62
N GLN A 897 11.74 -14.85 -7.41
CA GLN A 897 12.23 -13.49 -7.68
C GLN A 897 11.18 -12.67 -8.45
N GLU A 898 10.57 -13.22 -9.50
CA GLU A 898 9.45 -12.57 -10.21
C GLU A 898 8.27 -12.25 -9.28
N ALA A 899 7.89 -13.19 -8.42
CA ALA A 899 6.84 -12.99 -7.43
C ALA A 899 7.19 -11.90 -6.39
N LYS A 900 8.47 -11.72 -6.09
CA LYS A 900 8.98 -10.70 -5.19
C LYS A 900 9.00 -9.32 -5.85
N LEU A 901 9.38 -9.24 -7.13
CA LEU A 901 9.24 -8.02 -7.93
C LEU A 901 7.78 -7.58 -8.03
N ALA A 902 6.86 -8.54 -8.16
CA ALA A 902 5.43 -8.26 -8.09
C ALA A 902 5.02 -7.75 -6.69
N GLY A 903 5.67 -8.18 -5.62
CA GLY A 903 5.29 -7.87 -4.24
C GLY A 903 4.41 -8.93 -3.60
N ALA A 904 4.28 -10.12 -4.20
CA ALA A 904 3.51 -11.23 -3.65
C ALA A 904 4.26 -11.93 -2.50
N ILE A 905 5.61 -11.95 -2.54
CA ILE A 905 6.47 -12.51 -1.48
C ILE A 905 7.23 -11.37 -0.81
N SER A 906 6.79 -10.98 0.39
CA SER A 906 7.31 -9.79 1.07
C SER A 906 7.35 -9.89 2.60
N GLU A 907 6.91 -10.99 3.19
CA GLU A 907 6.43 -10.97 4.58
C GLU A 907 7.58 -11.10 5.57
N ARG A 908 8.66 -11.78 5.20
CA ARG A 908 9.91 -11.79 5.96
C ARG A 908 10.51 -10.39 6.14
N TRP A 909 10.33 -9.52 5.16
CA TRP A 909 10.89 -8.16 5.15
C TRP A 909 9.94 -7.14 5.76
N LEU A 910 8.69 -7.11 5.30
CA LEU A 910 7.73 -6.07 5.71
C LEU A 910 7.01 -6.39 7.00
N ALA A 911 7.01 -7.66 7.42
CA ALA A 911 6.21 -8.20 8.52
C ALA A 911 4.74 -7.73 8.47
N SER A 912 4.17 -7.57 7.28
CA SER A 912 2.81 -7.04 7.10
C SER A 912 1.74 -7.89 7.82
N ARG A 913 1.96 -9.21 7.93
CA ARG A 913 1.13 -10.09 8.78
C ARG A 913 1.02 -9.62 10.22
N LEU A 914 2.09 -9.13 10.85
CA LEU A 914 2.05 -8.59 12.22
C LEU A 914 1.03 -7.46 12.30
N ALA A 915 1.14 -6.46 11.42
CA ALA A 915 0.26 -5.30 11.43
C ALA A 915 -1.21 -5.73 11.24
N THR A 916 -1.48 -6.67 10.34
CA THR A 916 -2.85 -7.19 10.15
C THR A 916 -3.37 -7.99 11.36
N LEU A 917 -2.53 -8.80 12.01
CA LEU A 917 -2.92 -9.65 13.15
C LEU A 917 -3.07 -8.86 14.45
N ALA A 918 -2.22 -7.85 14.66
CA ALA A 918 -2.33 -6.91 15.77
C ALA A 918 -3.38 -5.81 15.51
N GLU A 919 -4.00 -5.78 14.33
CA GLU A 919 -4.95 -4.75 13.87
C GLU A 919 -4.37 -3.33 13.97
N ILE A 920 -3.13 -3.15 13.52
CA ILE A 920 -2.46 -1.84 13.50
C ILE A 920 -2.90 -1.10 12.23
N THR A 921 -3.70 -0.03 12.39
CA THR A 921 -4.26 0.75 11.26
C THR A 921 -3.21 1.55 10.49
N ASP A 922 -2.30 2.20 11.22
CA ASP A 922 -1.16 2.89 10.63
C ASP A 922 0.13 2.32 11.24
N PRO A 923 0.78 1.34 10.58
CA PRO A 923 2.08 0.84 11.04
C PRO A 923 3.17 1.92 10.96
N TYR A 924 2.88 3.04 10.29
CA TYR A 924 3.74 4.20 10.16
C TYR A 924 3.27 5.37 11.05
N ALA A 925 2.47 5.12 12.08
CA ALA A 925 2.15 6.15 13.06
C ALA A 925 3.39 6.50 13.92
N MET A 926 3.49 7.77 14.32
CA MET A 926 4.56 8.22 15.21
C MET A 926 4.35 7.66 16.61
N ASN A 927 5.17 6.67 16.94
CA ASN A 927 5.07 5.92 18.18
C ASN A 927 5.87 6.59 19.30
N SER A 928 5.28 6.62 20.49
CA SER A 928 5.97 6.95 21.74
C SER A 928 7.10 5.94 22.04
N PRO A 929 8.09 6.24 22.90
CA PRO A 929 9.14 5.28 23.25
C PRO A 929 8.61 3.91 23.74
N PHE A 930 7.52 3.93 24.51
CA PHE A 930 6.84 2.71 24.98
C PHE A 930 6.18 1.92 23.82
N GLU A 931 5.50 2.61 22.90
CA GLU A 931 4.90 1.99 21.71
C GLU A 931 5.96 1.42 20.77
N ARG A 932 7.11 2.10 20.62
CA ARG A 932 8.27 1.57 19.87
C ARG A 932 8.80 0.29 20.51
N PHE A 933 8.95 0.27 21.85
CA PHE A 933 9.32 -0.94 22.57
C PHE A 933 8.33 -2.09 22.34
N LEU A 934 7.01 -1.84 22.48
CA LEU A 934 5.98 -2.85 22.23
C LEU A 934 5.97 -3.35 20.79
N THR A 935 6.18 -2.46 19.81
CA THR A 935 6.23 -2.81 18.39
C THR A 935 7.44 -3.68 18.08
N ASN A 936 8.61 -3.33 18.64
CA ASN A 936 9.83 -4.13 18.51
C ASN A 936 9.68 -5.51 19.16
N ALA A 937 9.09 -5.55 20.36
CA ALA A 937 8.76 -6.81 21.03
C ALA A 937 7.75 -7.64 20.20
N ALA A 938 6.72 -7.03 19.62
CA ALA A 938 5.76 -7.75 18.80
C ALA A 938 6.41 -8.30 17.52
N SER A 939 7.31 -7.53 16.88
CA SER A 939 8.10 -7.98 15.73
C SER A 939 8.99 -9.19 16.07
N GLY A 940 9.67 -9.15 17.23
CA GLY A 940 10.45 -10.28 17.75
C GLY A 940 9.57 -11.51 17.99
N PHE A 941 8.42 -11.33 18.65
CA PHE A 941 7.43 -12.38 18.87
C PHE A 941 6.96 -13.00 17.55
N THR A 942 6.62 -12.19 16.54
CA THR A 942 6.18 -12.69 15.22
C THR A 942 7.23 -13.57 14.58
N LYS A 943 8.50 -13.17 14.62
CA LYS A 943 9.61 -13.98 14.08
C LYS A 943 9.69 -15.34 14.78
N LEU A 944 9.57 -15.35 16.10
CA LEU A 944 9.57 -16.56 16.93
C LEU A 944 8.38 -17.50 16.69
N THR A 945 7.25 -17.00 16.19
CA THR A 945 6.13 -17.88 15.80
C THR A 945 6.42 -18.73 14.56
N GLY A 946 7.43 -18.38 13.75
CA GLY A 946 7.70 -19.02 12.46
C GLY A 946 6.72 -18.64 11.32
N LEU A 947 5.68 -17.84 11.61
CA LEU A 947 4.62 -17.50 10.66
C LEU A 947 5.12 -16.81 9.39
N LEU A 948 6.11 -15.91 9.50
CA LEU A 948 6.64 -15.17 8.35
C LEU A 948 7.27 -16.12 7.33
N HIS A 949 8.06 -17.09 7.80
CA HIS A 949 8.70 -18.10 6.96
C HIS A 949 7.69 -19.04 6.31
N TRP A 950 6.70 -19.50 7.09
CA TRP A 950 5.63 -20.35 6.58
C TRP A 950 4.82 -19.66 5.49
N ASN A 951 4.44 -18.40 5.71
CA ASN A 951 3.63 -17.64 4.76
C ASN A 951 4.42 -17.32 3.47
N ASP A 952 5.69 -16.90 3.55
CA ASP A 952 6.53 -16.69 2.35
C ASP A 952 6.88 -18.00 1.63
N PHE A 953 6.92 -19.13 2.34
CA PHE A 953 7.04 -20.45 1.73
C PHE A 953 5.78 -20.79 0.92
N GLN A 954 4.61 -20.73 1.55
CA GLN A 954 3.31 -21.02 0.91
C GLN A 954 3.02 -20.07 -0.25
N LYS A 955 3.25 -18.76 -0.07
CA LYS A 955 3.11 -17.77 -1.15
C LYS A 955 4.08 -18.04 -2.30
N GLY A 956 5.27 -18.59 -2.04
CA GLY A 956 6.20 -18.97 -3.11
C GLY A 956 5.75 -20.18 -3.93
N ILE A 957 5.13 -21.19 -3.28
CA ILE A 957 4.51 -22.32 -3.99
C ILE A 957 3.34 -21.81 -4.84
N ALA A 958 2.42 -21.05 -4.22
CA ALA A 958 1.28 -20.48 -4.90
C ALA A 958 1.71 -19.60 -6.08
N ALA A 959 2.71 -18.72 -5.89
CA ALA A 959 3.19 -17.83 -6.94
C ALA A 959 3.79 -18.61 -8.13
N THR A 960 4.50 -19.71 -7.89
CA THR A 960 5.05 -20.54 -8.97
C THR A 960 3.93 -21.17 -9.80
N MET A 961 2.89 -21.68 -9.14
CA MET A 961 1.72 -22.26 -9.83
C MET A 961 0.91 -21.21 -10.59
N VAL A 962 0.69 -20.04 -9.99
CA VAL A 962 0.00 -18.91 -10.60
C VAL A 962 0.73 -18.42 -11.85
N GLN A 963 2.04 -18.20 -11.74
CA GLN A 963 2.87 -17.79 -12.88
C GLN A 963 2.84 -18.84 -13.99
N ASN A 964 2.98 -20.13 -13.66
CA ASN A 964 2.87 -21.22 -14.64
C ASN A 964 1.54 -21.19 -15.39
N ARG A 965 0.41 -21.03 -14.67
CA ARG A 965 -0.92 -20.99 -15.27
C ARG A 965 -1.13 -19.77 -16.15
N ILE A 966 -0.76 -18.58 -15.67
CA ILE A 966 -0.88 -17.32 -16.43
C ILE A 966 -0.05 -17.40 -17.72
N LEU A 967 1.24 -17.76 -17.61
CA LEU A 967 2.15 -17.78 -18.74
C LEU A 967 1.76 -18.86 -19.75
N LYS A 968 1.32 -20.04 -19.31
CA LYS A 968 0.77 -21.08 -20.20
C LYS A 968 -0.44 -20.57 -20.98
N ASN A 969 -1.35 -19.85 -20.34
CA ASN A 969 -2.51 -19.28 -21.02
C ASN A 969 -2.10 -18.16 -21.99
N ALA A 970 -1.12 -17.34 -21.61
CA ALA A 970 -0.57 -16.27 -22.45
C ALA A 970 0.12 -16.83 -23.71
N GLU A 971 0.89 -17.93 -23.59
CA GLU A 971 1.47 -18.63 -24.75
C GLU A 971 0.40 -19.10 -25.73
N VAL A 972 -0.68 -19.72 -25.23
CA VAL A 972 -1.79 -20.17 -26.07
C VAL A 972 -2.50 -18.99 -26.71
N ALA A 973 -2.74 -17.90 -25.97
CA ALA A 973 -3.35 -16.70 -26.49
C ALA A 973 -2.51 -16.08 -27.62
N ALA A 974 -1.19 -15.94 -27.43
CA ALA A 974 -0.30 -15.41 -28.45
C ALA A 974 -0.20 -16.31 -29.70
N ALA A 975 -0.24 -17.64 -29.52
CA ALA A 975 -0.09 -18.59 -30.63
C ALA A 975 -1.40 -18.86 -31.40
N LYS A 976 -2.55 -18.86 -30.72
CA LYS A 976 -3.84 -19.34 -31.27
C LYS A 976 -5.00 -18.34 -31.08
N GLY A 977 -4.73 -17.16 -30.52
CA GLY A 977 -5.73 -16.17 -30.12
C GLY A 977 -6.36 -16.49 -28.76
N PHE A 978 -6.76 -15.45 -28.03
CA PHE A 978 -7.39 -15.61 -26.70
C PHE A 978 -8.67 -16.46 -26.72
N GLY A 979 -9.40 -16.45 -27.83
CA GLY A 979 -10.61 -17.26 -28.02
C GLY A 979 -10.37 -18.78 -27.96
N ALA A 980 -9.15 -19.25 -28.24
CA ALA A 980 -8.78 -20.67 -28.20
C ALA A 980 -8.61 -21.22 -26.77
N LEU A 981 -8.55 -20.35 -25.75
CA LEU A 981 -8.51 -20.76 -24.36
C LEU A 981 -9.85 -21.38 -23.95
N PRO A 982 -9.85 -22.45 -23.13
CA PRO A 982 -11.06 -22.96 -22.51
C PRO A 982 -11.83 -21.87 -21.76
N ALA A 983 -13.16 -21.94 -21.73
CA ALA A 983 -14.00 -20.91 -21.09
C ALA A 983 -13.57 -20.61 -19.64
N LYS A 984 -13.21 -21.65 -18.86
CA LYS A 984 -12.69 -21.50 -17.49
C LYS A 984 -11.35 -20.75 -17.42
N GLU A 985 -10.46 -20.93 -18.41
CA GLU A 985 -9.18 -20.24 -18.45
C GLU A 985 -9.33 -18.80 -18.96
N ARG A 986 -10.24 -18.53 -19.91
CA ARG A 986 -10.63 -17.15 -20.25
C ARG A 986 -11.21 -16.44 -19.06
N ALA A 987 -12.08 -17.13 -18.31
CA ALA A 987 -12.68 -16.59 -17.09
C ALA A 987 -11.63 -16.21 -16.04
N TYR A 988 -10.66 -17.10 -15.84
CA TYR A 988 -9.52 -16.88 -14.96
C TYR A 988 -8.67 -15.68 -15.40
N MET A 989 -8.29 -15.59 -16.68
CA MET A 989 -7.50 -14.47 -17.21
C MET A 989 -8.25 -13.13 -17.07
N GLY A 990 -9.56 -13.12 -17.35
CA GLY A 990 -10.42 -11.95 -17.13
C GLY A 990 -10.52 -11.55 -15.65
N PHE A 991 -10.66 -12.52 -14.74
CA PHE A 991 -10.63 -12.28 -13.30
C PHE A 991 -9.31 -11.62 -12.85
N LEU A 992 -8.18 -12.00 -13.44
CA LEU A 992 -6.88 -11.40 -13.13
C LEU A 992 -6.66 -10.01 -13.74
N GLY A 993 -7.55 -9.55 -14.62
CA GLY A 993 -7.37 -8.30 -15.38
C GLY A 993 -6.42 -8.45 -16.58
N ILE A 994 -6.13 -9.69 -16.99
CA ILE A 994 -5.38 -10.01 -18.21
C ILE A 994 -6.39 -10.39 -19.30
N GLY A 995 -7.08 -9.39 -19.83
CA GLY A 995 -7.98 -9.56 -20.97
C GLY A 995 -7.25 -9.96 -22.26
N GLN A 996 -8.00 -10.12 -23.34
CA GLN A 996 -7.50 -10.63 -24.63
C GLN A 996 -6.20 -9.96 -25.11
N GLU A 997 -6.20 -8.63 -25.28
CA GLU A 997 -5.05 -7.89 -25.79
C GLU A 997 -3.81 -8.06 -24.90
N ARG A 998 -4.00 -7.96 -23.58
CA ARG A 998 -2.92 -8.13 -22.59
C ARG A 998 -2.39 -9.55 -22.56
N ALA A 999 -3.25 -10.56 -22.70
CA ALA A 999 -2.84 -11.97 -22.70
C ALA A 999 -1.96 -12.29 -23.94
N GLU A 1000 -2.36 -11.79 -25.10
CA GLU A 1000 -1.61 -11.96 -26.35
C GLU A 1000 -0.29 -11.18 -26.34
N ALA A 1001 -0.26 -9.97 -25.78
CA ALA A 1001 0.96 -9.20 -25.59
C ALA A 1001 1.91 -9.86 -24.57
N LEU A 1002 1.37 -10.35 -23.45
CA LEU A 1002 2.12 -11.09 -22.43
C LEU A 1002 2.76 -12.34 -23.02
N GLY A 1003 2.02 -13.09 -23.83
CA GLY A 1003 2.56 -14.30 -24.48
C GLY A 1003 3.71 -13.98 -25.44
N ARG A 1004 3.64 -12.86 -26.17
CA ARG A 1004 4.73 -12.38 -27.04
C ARG A 1004 5.97 -11.99 -26.25
N LEU A 1005 5.81 -11.24 -25.15
CA LEU A 1005 6.93 -10.87 -24.28
C LEU A 1005 7.56 -12.11 -23.63
N PHE A 1006 6.74 -13.06 -23.20
CA PHE A 1006 7.21 -14.33 -22.65
C PHE A 1006 7.97 -15.16 -23.69
N GLN A 1007 7.54 -15.21 -24.94
CA GLN A 1007 8.27 -15.91 -26.01
C GLN A 1007 9.63 -15.27 -26.31
N GLN A 1008 9.77 -13.95 -26.12
CA GLN A 1008 11.00 -13.21 -26.41
C GLN A 1008 12.02 -13.28 -25.27
N HIS A 1009 11.56 -13.23 -24.01
CA HIS A 1009 12.42 -13.05 -22.84
C HIS A 1009 12.28 -14.15 -21.78
N GLY A 1010 11.19 -14.91 -21.82
CA GLY A 1010 10.87 -15.93 -20.84
C GLY A 1010 11.56 -17.27 -21.10
N GLU A 1011 11.64 -18.08 -20.05
CA GLU A 1011 12.24 -19.41 -20.10
C GLU A 1011 11.31 -20.44 -19.45
N THR A 1012 11.36 -21.68 -19.95
CA THR A 1012 10.68 -22.82 -19.30
C THR A 1012 11.71 -23.85 -18.87
N LEU A 1013 11.87 -24.04 -17.56
CA LEU A 1013 12.86 -24.89 -16.92
C LEU A 1013 12.15 -26.00 -16.14
N ASP A 1014 12.20 -27.24 -16.64
CA ASP A 1014 11.58 -28.43 -16.03
C ASP A 1014 10.12 -28.23 -15.58
N GLY A 1015 9.33 -27.56 -16.41
CA GLY A 1015 7.91 -27.28 -16.15
C GLY A 1015 7.62 -25.96 -15.43
N VAL A 1016 8.65 -25.27 -14.92
CA VAL A 1016 8.52 -23.92 -14.34
C VAL A 1016 8.74 -22.87 -15.43
N ARG A 1017 7.76 -21.98 -15.63
CA ARG A 1017 7.81 -20.84 -16.53
C ARG A 1017 8.27 -19.61 -15.78
N VAL A 1018 9.33 -18.96 -16.25
CA VAL A 1018 9.89 -17.75 -15.66
C VAL A 1018 9.78 -16.61 -16.67
N ALA A 1019 9.09 -15.54 -16.29
CA ALA A 1019 8.80 -14.41 -17.17
C ALA A 1019 10.01 -13.55 -17.53
N ASN A 1020 11.00 -13.44 -16.62
CA ASN A 1020 12.10 -12.50 -16.70
C ASN A 1020 11.60 -11.07 -16.98
N SER A 1021 10.62 -10.60 -16.19
CA SER A 1021 9.84 -9.40 -16.52
C SER A 1021 10.65 -8.10 -16.57
N GLU A 1022 11.80 -8.07 -15.91
CA GLU A 1022 12.76 -6.96 -15.95
C GLU A 1022 13.45 -6.84 -17.31
N ALA A 1023 13.58 -7.94 -18.06
CA ALA A 1023 14.24 -7.94 -19.37
C ALA A 1023 13.35 -7.40 -20.52
N TRP A 1024 12.07 -7.09 -20.25
CA TRP A 1024 11.11 -6.66 -21.28
C TRP A 1024 11.33 -5.21 -21.78
N GLY A 1025 12.28 -4.47 -21.21
CA GLY A 1025 12.58 -3.07 -21.58
C GLY A 1025 11.63 -2.02 -20.99
N ASP A 1026 11.86 -0.75 -21.30
CA ASP A 1026 11.13 0.40 -20.73
C ASP A 1026 10.10 1.01 -21.70
N ASP A 1027 9.78 0.30 -22.79
CA ASP A 1027 8.73 0.71 -23.70
C ASP A 1027 7.38 0.85 -22.94
N PRO A 1028 6.60 1.93 -23.16
CA PRO A 1028 5.34 2.14 -22.46
C PRO A 1028 4.34 0.98 -22.56
N ALA A 1029 4.28 0.28 -23.70
CA ALA A 1029 3.37 -0.85 -23.87
C ALA A 1029 3.84 -2.07 -23.05
N ALA A 1030 5.15 -2.35 -23.05
CA ALA A 1030 5.74 -3.41 -22.23
C ALA A 1030 5.56 -3.13 -20.73
N ALA A 1031 5.72 -1.87 -20.30
CA ALA A 1031 5.52 -1.45 -18.92
C ALA A 1031 4.07 -1.67 -18.43
N VAL A 1032 3.07 -1.41 -19.29
CA VAL A 1032 1.65 -1.68 -18.98
C VAL A 1032 1.40 -3.18 -18.80
N VAL A 1033 1.96 -4.02 -19.67
CA VAL A 1033 1.82 -5.49 -19.57
C VAL A 1033 2.56 -6.04 -18.35
N ARG A 1034 3.76 -5.54 -18.05
CA ARG A 1034 4.54 -5.88 -16.84
C ARG A 1034 3.73 -5.60 -15.57
N ARG A 1035 3.13 -4.42 -15.47
CA ARG A 1035 2.30 -4.03 -14.32
C ARG A 1035 1.07 -4.94 -14.19
N ALA A 1036 0.37 -5.21 -15.29
CA ALA A 1036 -0.79 -6.09 -15.29
C ALA A 1036 -0.42 -7.52 -14.87
N TYR A 1037 0.70 -8.05 -15.37
CA TYR A 1037 1.22 -9.36 -14.98
C TYR A 1037 1.58 -9.44 -13.50
N ARG A 1038 2.34 -8.46 -12.98
CA ARG A 1038 2.70 -8.38 -11.55
C ARG A 1038 1.47 -8.25 -10.66
N ALA A 1039 0.51 -7.41 -11.04
CA ALA A 1039 -0.74 -7.27 -10.29
C ALA A 1039 -1.57 -8.57 -10.30
N ALA A 1040 -1.61 -9.29 -11.43
CA ALA A 1040 -2.28 -10.58 -11.52
C ALA A 1040 -1.66 -11.64 -10.59
N ILE A 1041 -0.32 -11.69 -10.48
CA ILE A 1041 0.36 -12.58 -9.52
C ILE A 1041 -0.08 -12.24 -8.08
N ASN A 1042 -0.04 -10.96 -7.69
CA ASN A 1042 -0.45 -10.54 -6.35
C ASN A 1042 -1.89 -10.94 -6.07
N LYS A 1043 -2.82 -10.58 -6.96
CA LYS A 1043 -4.25 -10.81 -6.80
C LYS A 1043 -4.56 -12.28 -6.54
N ASP A 1044 -3.97 -13.19 -7.32
CA ASP A 1044 -4.27 -14.61 -7.15
C ASP A 1044 -3.58 -15.20 -5.91
N VAL A 1045 -2.31 -14.87 -5.69
CA VAL A 1045 -1.55 -15.36 -4.53
C VAL A 1045 -2.19 -14.92 -3.21
N ASP A 1046 -2.62 -13.65 -3.10
CA ASP A 1046 -3.27 -13.09 -1.91
C ASP A 1046 -4.72 -13.54 -1.72
N SER A 1047 -5.31 -14.14 -2.76
CA SER A 1047 -6.61 -14.78 -2.66
C SER A 1047 -6.47 -16.27 -2.31
N ILE A 1048 -5.42 -16.97 -2.77
CA ILE A 1048 -5.09 -18.35 -2.37
C ILE A 1048 -4.67 -18.37 -0.90
N ILE A 1049 -3.64 -17.59 -0.55
CA ILE A 1049 -3.14 -17.40 0.81
C ILE A 1049 -3.82 -16.16 1.37
N VAL A 1050 -4.80 -16.34 2.25
CA VAL A 1050 -5.76 -15.30 2.64
C VAL A 1050 -5.05 -14.05 3.17
N THR A 1051 -4.95 -13.01 2.33
CA THR A 1051 -4.42 -11.69 2.69
C THR A 1051 -5.59 -10.70 2.67
N LYS A 1052 -5.80 -9.97 3.76
CA LYS A 1052 -6.92 -9.03 3.93
C LYS A 1052 -6.64 -7.73 3.16
N GLY A 1053 -7.55 -7.33 2.29
CA GLY A 1053 -7.58 -6.02 1.64
C GLY A 1053 -8.30 -4.94 2.47
N ALA A 1054 -8.23 -3.69 2.04
CA ALA A 1054 -8.82 -2.52 2.70
C ALA A 1054 -10.34 -2.61 2.78
N GLY A 1055 -10.99 -3.19 1.77
CA GLY A 1055 -12.44 -3.34 1.70
C GLY A 1055 -13.00 -4.65 2.27
N ASP A 1056 -12.15 -5.52 2.84
CA ASP A 1056 -12.54 -6.89 3.22
C ASP A 1056 -13.25 -6.99 4.59
N VAL A 1057 -13.20 -5.93 5.40
CA VAL A 1057 -13.74 -5.88 6.77
C VAL A 1057 -14.75 -4.75 6.96
N PRO A 1058 -15.66 -4.83 7.95
CA PRO A 1058 -16.60 -3.75 8.21
C PRO A 1058 -15.86 -2.45 8.57
N LEU A 1059 -16.36 -1.30 8.11
CA LEU A 1059 -15.77 0.01 8.42
C LEU A 1059 -15.65 0.30 9.92
N PHE A 1060 -16.53 -0.29 10.74
CA PHE A 1060 -16.43 -0.23 12.19
C PHE A 1060 -15.10 -0.82 12.69
N MET A 1061 -14.62 -1.91 12.08
CA MET A 1061 -13.32 -2.52 12.38
C MET A 1061 -12.13 -1.70 11.90
N SER A 1062 -12.35 -0.60 11.19
CA SER A 1062 -11.28 0.36 10.91
C SER A 1062 -11.18 1.42 12.02
N THR A 1063 -12.12 1.51 12.98
CA THR A 1063 -12.05 2.44 14.13
C THR A 1063 -11.28 1.84 15.32
N PRO A 1064 -10.66 2.63 16.21
CA PRO A 1064 -9.91 2.10 17.36
C PRO A 1064 -10.75 1.17 18.27
N VAL A 1065 -11.99 1.55 18.56
CA VAL A 1065 -12.90 0.75 19.39
C VAL A 1065 -13.34 -0.51 18.67
N GLY A 1066 -13.74 -0.41 17.40
CA GLY A 1066 -14.20 -1.58 16.65
C GLY A 1066 -13.10 -2.59 16.39
N ARG A 1067 -11.85 -2.14 16.15
CA ARG A 1067 -10.66 -3.00 16.08
C ARG A 1067 -10.47 -3.82 17.35
N THR A 1068 -10.56 -3.15 18.50
CA THR A 1068 -10.39 -3.76 19.81
C THR A 1068 -11.45 -4.83 20.07
N ILE A 1069 -12.71 -4.52 19.73
CA ILE A 1069 -13.84 -5.44 19.94
C ILE A 1069 -13.76 -6.65 19.01
N MET A 1070 -13.41 -6.42 17.75
CA MET A 1070 -13.42 -7.44 16.69
C MET A 1070 -12.03 -8.02 16.43
N GLN A 1071 -11.08 -7.82 17.34
CA GLN A 1071 -9.69 -8.28 17.18
C GLN A 1071 -9.67 -9.80 16.91
N PHE A 1072 -8.87 -10.21 15.91
CA PHE A 1072 -8.74 -11.58 15.39
C PHE A 1072 -9.95 -12.14 14.62
N LYS A 1073 -11.10 -11.44 14.58
CA LYS A 1073 -12.27 -11.84 13.77
C LYS A 1073 -12.19 -11.36 12.32
N SER A 1074 -11.27 -10.45 12.00
CA SER A 1074 -11.08 -9.90 10.66
C SER A 1074 -10.78 -10.96 9.60
N PHE A 1075 -9.95 -11.95 9.93
CA PHE A 1075 -9.61 -13.06 9.03
C PHE A 1075 -10.80 -13.97 8.75
N ALA A 1076 -11.65 -14.21 9.75
CA ALA A 1076 -12.88 -14.98 9.55
C ALA A 1076 -13.79 -14.29 8.53
N ILE A 1077 -13.89 -12.95 8.58
CA ILE A 1077 -14.66 -12.16 7.64
C ILE A 1077 -14.01 -12.15 6.25
N ALA A 1078 -12.69 -11.92 6.15
CA ALA A 1078 -11.99 -11.94 4.87
C ALA A 1078 -12.07 -13.33 4.18
N SER A 1079 -12.00 -14.40 4.96
CA SER A 1079 -12.13 -15.79 4.49
C SER A 1079 -13.50 -16.06 3.86
N ASN A 1080 -14.57 -15.37 4.30
CA ASN A 1080 -15.90 -15.53 3.71
C ASN A 1080 -15.89 -15.24 2.20
N GLN A 1081 -15.29 -14.15 1.74
CA GLN A 1081 -15.19 -13.90 0.29
C GLN A 1081 -14.04 -14.65 -0.39
N ARG A 1082 -12.84 -14.69 0.22
CA ARG A 1082 -11.62 -15.25 -0.41
C ARG A 1082 -11.60 -16.77 -0.45
N VAL A 1083 -12.25 -17.43 0.51
CA VAL A 1083 -12.29 -18.90 0.64
C VAL A 1083 -13.66 -19.45 0.27
N LEU A 1084 -14.72 -19.04 0.97
CA LEU A 1084 -16.04 -19.65 0.79
C LEU A 1084 -16.72 -19.20 -0.51
N ILE A 1085 -16.93 -17.90 -0.72
CA ILE A 1085 -17.63 -17.40 -1.93
C ILE A 1085 -16.81 -17.73 -3.18
N ARG A 1086 -15.49 -17.48 -3.17
CA ARG A 1086 -14.61 -17.89 -4.27
C ARG A 1086 -14.66 -19.41 -4.50
N GLY A 1087 -14.60 -20.21 -3.44
CA GLY A 1087 -14.67 -21.66 -3.55
C GLY A 1087 -15.97 -22.16 -4.17
N LEU A 1088 -17.11 -21.52 -3.87
CA LEU A 1088 -18.41 -21.82 -4.47
C LEU A 1088 -18.50 -21.46 -5.97
N GLN A 1089 -17.54 -20.69 -6.49
CA GLN A 1089 -17.42 -20.36 -7.92
C GLN A 1089 -16.45 -21.31 -8.66
N GLU A 1090 -15.67 -22.10 -7.92
CA GLU A 1090 -14.79 -23.11 -8.47
C GLU A 1090 -15.56 -24.40 -8.82
N ASP A 1091 -14.89 -25.33 -9.50
CA ASP A 1091 -15.44 -26.65 -9.82
C ASP A 1091 -15.89 -27.41 -8.55
N THR A 1092 -17.10 -27.98 -8.56
CA THR A 1092 -17.69 -28.66 -7.40
C THR A 1092 -16.77 -29.75 -6.85
N THR A 1093 -16.05 -30.49 -7.70
CA THR A 1093 -15.13 -31.55 -7.27
C THR A 1093 -13.95 -30.97 -6.50
N ARG A 1094 -13.41 -29.83 -6.97
CA ARG A 1094 -12.31 -29.11 -6.31
C ARG A 1094 -12.75 -28.48 -5.00
N PHE A 1095 -13.94 -27.89 -4.97
CA PHE A 1095 -14.51 -27.31 -3.76
C PHE A 1095 -14.73 -28.38 -2.68
N VAL A 1096 -15.41 -29.48 -3.01
CA VAL A 1096 -15.67 -30.58 -2.06
C VAL A 1096 -14.37 -31.23 -1.60
N GLY A 1097 -13.44 -31.52 -2.52
CA GLY A 1097 -12.12 -32.05 -2.17
C GLY A 1097 -11.33 -31.11 -1.26
N GLY A 1098 -11.39 -29.80 -1.52
CA GLY A 1098 -10.80 -28.76 -0.67
C GLY A 1098 -11.43 -28.71 0.73
N VAL A 1099 -12.77 -28.80 0.83
CA VAL A 1099 -13.49 -28.86 2.10
C VAL A 1099 -13.04 -30.08 2.91
N VAL A 1100 -13.03 -31.27 2.30
CA VAL A 1100 -12.61 -32.51 2.97
C VAL A 1100 -11.15 -32.41 3.44
N GLY A 1101 -10.24 -31.97 2.56
CA GLY A 1101 -8.82 -31.83 2.87
C GLY A 1101 -8.56 -30.81 4.00
N MET A 1102 -9.19 -29.64 3.93
CA MET A 1102 -9.05 -28.62 4.97
C MET A 1102 -9.73 -29.02 6.28
N THR A 1103 -10.85 -29.75 6.26
CA THR A 1103 -11.47 -30.33 7.46
C THR A 1103 -10.56 -31.38 8.11
N ALA A 1104 -9.92 -32.24 7.31
CA ALA A 1104 -8.97 -33.22 7.82
C ALA A 1104 -7.75 -32.55 8.48
N ILE A 1105 -7.18 -31.51 7.84
CA ILE A 1105 -6.12 -30.71 8.47
C ILE A 1105 -6.64 -29.98 9.71
N GLY A 1106 -7.85 -29.41 9.68
CA GLY A 1106 -8.45 -28.76 10.83
C GLY A 1106 -8.61 -29.71 12.03
N ALA A 1107 -9.02 -30.95 11.77
CA ALA A 1107 -9.14 -32.02 12.75
C ALA A 1107 -7.77 -32.42 13.31
N PHE A 1108 -6.74 -32.48 12.46
CA PHE A 1108 -5.35 -32.67 12.89
C PHE A 1108 -4.86 -31.51 13.76
N ILE A 1109 -5.14 -30.25 13.39
CA ILE A 1109 -4.82 -29.07 14.19
C ILE A 1109 -5.52 -29.12 15.55
N TYR A 1110 -6.78 -29.59 15.62
CA TYR A 1110 -7.46 -29.84 16.89
C TYR A 1110 -6.67 -30.79 17.76
N ALA A 1111 -6.26 -31.96 17.24
CA ALA A 1111 -5.47 -32.93 17.99
C ALA A 1111 -4.18 -32.31 18.53
N LEU A 1112 -3.41 -31.62 17.68
CA LEU A 1112 -2.19 -30.92 18.07
C LEU A 1112 -2.43 -29.89 19.16
N LYS A 1113 -3.51 -29.10 19.05
CA LYS A 1113 -3.87 -28.09 20.05
C LYS A 1113 -4.34 -28.67 21.37
N GLN A 1114 -4.90 -29.89 21.39
CA GLN A 1114 -5.22 -30.58 22.63
C GLN A 1114 -3.94 -31.08 23.31
N ILE A 1115 -3.05 -31.71 22.54
CA ILE A 1115 -1.74 -32.19 23.02
C ILE A 1115 -0.91 -31.03 23.58
N GLU A 1116 -0.76 -29.94 22.83
CA GLU A 1116 -0.02 -28.71 23.25
C GLU A 1116 -0.56 -28.14 24.58
N SER A 1117 -1.85 -28.33 24.84
CA SER A 1117 -2.52 -27.79 26.04
C SER A 1117 -2.70 -28.77 27.19
N GLY A 1118 -2.19 -30.01 27.06
CA GLY A 1118 -2.38 -31.06 28.05
C GLY A 1118 -3.85 -31.44 28.30
N ARG A 1119 -4.72 -31.28 27.28
CA ARG A 1119 -6.17 -31.56 27.37
C ARG A 1119 -6.53 -32.87 26.69
N GLU A 1120 -7.58 -33.52 27.20
CA GLU A 1120 -8.08 -34.77 26.63
C GLU A 1120 -8.67 -34.58 25.22
N ILE A 1121 -8.20 -35.41 24.29
CA ILE A 1121 -8.74 -35.50 22.93
C ILE A 1121 -10.08 -36.25 22.98
N SER A 1122 -11.11 -35.67 22.35
CA SER A 1122 -12.43 -36.30 22.31
C SER A 1122 -12.41 -37.64 21.57
N ASN A 1123 -13.13 -38.64 22.07
CA ASN A 1123 -13.39 -39.90 21.37
C ASN A 1123 -14.62 -39.84 20.45
N ASN A 1124 -15.29 -38.69 20.35
CA ASN A 1124 -16.51 -38.53 19.55
C ASN A 1124 -16.18 -38.06 18.12
N PRO A 1125 -16.46 -38.87 17.07
CA PRO A 1125 -16.19 -38.47 15.68
C PRO A 1125 -16.91 -37.19 15.26
N GLY A 1126 -18.11 -36.94 15.79
CA GLY A 1126 -18.86 -35.71 15.55
C GLY A 1126 -18.09 -34.46 16.02
N THR A 1127 -17.37 -34.56 17.14
CA THR A 1127 -16.50 -33.49 17.64
C THR A 1127 -15.32 -33.25 16.70
N TRP A 1128 -14.68 -34.30 16.17
CA TRP A 1128 -13.58 -34.16 15.22
C TRP A 1128 -14.00 -33.49 13.92
N VAL A 1129 -15.18 -33.83 13.40
CA VAL A 1129 -15.74 -33.19 12.20
C VAL A 1129 -16.08 -31.73 12.48
N ALA A 1130 -16.72 -31.42 13.61
CA ALA A 1130 -17.07 -30.04 13.98
C ALA A 1130 -15.82 -29.17 14.18
N GLU A 1131 -14.81 -29.68 14.91
CA GLU A 1131 -13.52 -29.02 15.09
C GLU A 1131 -12.75 -28.87 13.79
N GLY A 1132 -12.79 -29.89 12.93
CA GLY A 1132 -12.17 -29.85 11.61
C GLY A 1132 -12.78 -28.77 10.73
N LEU A 1133 -14.11 -28.67 10.69
CA LEU A 1133 -14.82 -27.64 9.95
C LEU A 1133 -14.59 -26.22 10.51
N ASP A 1134 -14.60 -26.05 11.83
CA ASP A 1134 -14.28 -24.77 12.49
C ASP A 1134 -12.85 -24.30 12.15
N ARG A 1135 -11.89 -25.22 12.26
CA ARG A 1135 -10.47 -24.94 12.04
C ARG A 1135 -10.05 -24.90 10.56
N SER A 1136 -10.91 -25.38 9.66
CA SER A 1136 -10.68 -25.33 8.20
C SER A 1136 -10.54 -23.92 7.64
N GLY A 1137 -11.13 -22.92 8.32
CA GLY A 1137 -11.18 -21.54 7.83
C GLY A 1137 -12.25 -21.28 6.76
N ILE A 1138 -12.95 -22.30 6.25
CA ILE A 1138 -13.93 -22.14 5.17
C ILE A 1138 -15.22 -21.48 5.68
N PHE A 1139 -15.77 -21.99 6.77
CA PHE A 1139 -17.06 -21.55 7.32
C PHE A 1139 -16.87 -20.63 8.53
N SER A 1140 -15.79 -19.84 8.55
CA SER A 1140 -15.36 -19.12 9.76
C SER A 1140 -16.42 -18.18 10.34
N VAL A 1141 -17.16 -17.43 9.52
CA VAL A 1141 -18.23 -16.55 10.01
C VAL A 1141 -19.36 -17.35 10.67
N ALA A 1142 -19.77 -18.46 10.04
CA ALA A 1142 -20.83 -19.32 10.58
C ALA A 1142 -20.40 -19.96 11.92
N PHE A 1143 -19.15 -20.43 12.02
CA PHE A 1143 -18.62 -20.98 13.26
C PHE A 1143 -18.42 -19.93 14.36
N GLU A 1144 -17.99 -18.70 14.03
CA GLU A 1144 -17.90 -17.61 15.01
C GLU A 1144 -19.28 -17.30 15.63
N ILE A 1145 -20.34 -17.26 14.81
CA ILE A 1145 -21.72 -17.06 15.29
C ILE A 1145 -22.19 -18.27 16.09
N ASN A 1146 -22.01 -19.49 15.54
CA ASN A 1146 -22.41 -20.74 16.19
C ASN A 1146 -21.78 -20.86 17.58
N ASN A 1147 -20.47 -20.66 17.67
CA ASN A 1147 -19.72 -20.84 18.91
C ASN A 1147 -20.08 -19.77 19.95
N ALA A 1148 -20.39 -18.54 19.52
CA ALA A 1148 -20.90 -17.50 20.42
C ALA A 1148 -22.28 -17.86 21.00
N LEU A 1149 -23.18 -18.41 20.17
CA LEU A 1149 -24.51 -18.87 20.59
C LEU A 1149 -24.43 -20.11 21.50
N GLU A 1150 -23.62 -21.10 21.17
CA GLU A 1150 -23.43 -22.28 22.01
C GLU A 1150 -22.84 -21.93 23.39
N LYS A 1151 -21.95 -20.95 23.44
CA LYS A 1151 -21.35 -20.50 24.71
C LYS A 1151 -22.36 -19.88 25.68
N ILE A 1152 -23.46 -19.33 25.17
CA ILE A 1152 -24.56 -18.81 25.99
C ILE A 1152 -25.66 -19.85 26.23
N GLY A 1153 -25.44 -21.11 25.81
CA GLY A 1153 -26.33 -22.23 26.08
C GLY A 1153 -27.34 -22.54 24.98
N ALA A 1154 -27.26 -21.89 23.82
CA ALA A 1154 -28.10 -22.23 22.67
C ALA A 1154 -27.62 -23.56 22.04
N PRO A 1155 -28.53 -24.40 21.51
CA PRO A 1155 -28.11 -25.56 20.71
C PRO A 1155 -27.41 -25.09 19.43
N GLY A 1156 -26.29 -25.72 19.10
CA GLY A 1156 -25.51 -25.42 17.89
C GLY A 1156 -24.83 -26.65 17.28
N LEU A 1157 -24.00 -26.42 16.26
CA LEU A 1157 -23.33 -27.45 15.46
C LEU A 1157 -22.55 -28.48 16.27
N TYR A 1158 -21.82 -28.10 17.32
CA TYR A 1158 -21.08 -29.07 18.14
C TYR A 1158 -22.04 -29.94 18.95
N THR A 1159 -23.07 -29.33 19.54
CA THR A 1159 -24.09 -30.09 20.28
C THR A 1159 -24.89 -31.02 19.38
N GLY A 1160 -25.16 -30.61 18.13
CA GLY A 1160 -25.84 -31.42 17.12
C GLY A 1160 -24.95 -32.57 16.62
N ALA A 1161 -23.69 -32.27 16.28
CA ALA A 1161 -22.74 -33.26 15.79
C ALA A 1161 -22.41 -34.32 16.85
N ALA A 1162 -22.24 -33.92 18.12
CA ALA A 1162 -21.98 -34.85 19.22
C ALA A 1162 -23.17 -35.80 19.47
N LYS A 1163 -24.42 -35.30 19.33
CA LYS A 1163 -25.66 -36.08 19.46
C LYS A 1163 -25.86 -37.16 18.39
N LEU A 1164 -25.21 -37.02 17.23
CA LEU A 1164 -25.22 -38.07 16.20
C LEU A 1164 -24.48 -39.34 16.65
N PHE A 1165 -23.62 -39.22 17.68
CA PHE A 1165 -22.83 -40.32 18.26
C PHE A 1165 -23.10 -40.41 19.77
N PRO A 1166 -24.30 -40.86 20.19
CA PRO A 1166 -24.73 -40.84 21.59
C PRO A 1166 -23.87 -41.74 22.50
N ASN A 1167 -23.18 -42.73 21.93
CA ASN A 1167 -22.30 -43.66 22.66
C ASN A 1167 -20.89 -43.10 22.91
N ALA A 1168 -20.60 -41.86 22.51
CA ALA A 1168 -19.30 -41.21 22.68
C ALA A 1168 -19.40 -39.96 23.59
N SER A 1169 -18.26 -39.36 23.93
CA SER A 1169 -18.20 -38.19 24.82
C SER A 1169 -19.05 -37.03 24.31
N GLN A 1170 -19.91 -36.50 25.18
CA GLN A 1170 -20.81 -35.36 24.91
C GLN A 1170 -20.29 -34.06 25.54
N ARG A 1171 -19.10 -34.10 26.16
CA ARG A 1171 -18.68 -33.12 27.18
C ARG A 1171 -17.89 -31.92 26.66
N GLN A 1172 -17.63 -31.78 25.36
CA GLN A 1172 -16.70 -30.75 24.87
C GLN A 1172 -17.37 -29.68 24.01
N PRO A 1173 -17.53 -28.43 24.50
CA PRO A 1173 -17.79 -27.28 23.64
C PRO A 1173 -16.56 -26.95 22.79
N ALA A 1174 -16.72 -26.14 21.75
CA ALA A 1174 -15.66 -25.75 20.82
C ALA A 1174 -14.33 -25.39 21.53
N SER A 1175 -13.26 -26.08 21.16
CA SER A 1175 -11.94 -25.99 21.83
C SER A 1175 -11.30 -24.61 21.76
N ARG A 1176 -11.64 -23.81 20.74
CA ARG A 1176 -11.19 -22.41 20.57
C ARG A 1176 -11.87 -21.44 21.54
N PHE A 1177 -13.08 -21.77 22.01
CA PHE A 1177 -13.92 -20.89 22.83
C PHE A 1177 -13.96 -21.29 24.31
N SER A 1178 -13.49 -22.50 24.64
CA SER A 1178 -13.43 -23.03 26.02
C SER A 1178 -12.51 -22.23 26.95
N VAL A 1179 -11.51 -21.54 26.41
CA VAL A 1179 -10.52 -20.75 27.19
C VAL A 1179 -10.91 -19.27 27.33
N ARG A 1180 -11.86 -18.78 26.53
CA ARG A 1180 -12.28 -17.37 26.57
C ARG A 1180 -13.32 -17.15 27.68
N SER A 1181 -13.38 -15.98 28.31
CA SER A 1181 -14.54 -15.61 29.15
C SER A 1181 -15.78 -15.33 28.28
N LYS A 1182 -16.99 -15.34 28.87
CA LYS A 1182 -18.21 -14.94 28.14
C LYS A 1182 -18.09 -13.51 27.63
N VAL A 1183 -17.58 -12.60 28.47
CA VAL A 1183 -17.34 -11.19 28.12
C VAL A 1183 -16.32 -11.06 26.97
N GLY A 1184 -15.19 -11.78 27.03
CA GLY A 1184 -14.17 -11.74 25.98
C GLY A 1184 -14.62 -12.32 24.63
N THR A 1185 -15.63 -13.19 24.60
CA THR A 1185 -16.22 -13.71 23.35
C THR A 1185 -17.01 -12.66 22.57
N PHE A 1186 -17.73 -11.77 23.28
CA PHE A 1186 -18.58 -10.75 22.67
C PHE A 1186 -17.88 -9.40 22.52
N LEU A 1187 -17.12 -8.98 23.53
CA LEU A 1187 -16.47 -7.66 23.56
C LEU A 1187 -15.02 -7.68 23.09
N GLY A 1188 -14.45 -8.86 22.80
CA GLY A 1188 -13.10 -9.01 22.28
C GLY A 1188 -12.02 -9.24 23.35
N PRO A 1189 -10.78 -9.53 22.92
CA PRO A 1189 -9.69 -9.95 23.80
C PRO A 1189 -9.31 -8.91 24.85
N SER A 1190 -9.24 -7.61 24.51
CA SER A 1190 -8.85 -6.56 25.47
C SER A 1190 -9.78 -6.46 26.68
N PHE A 1191 -11.08 -6.71 26.49
CA PHE A 1191 -12.04 -6.73 27.60
C PHE A 1191 -11.89 -8.00 28.43
N GLY A 1192 -11.52 -9.12 27.82
CA GLY A 1192 -11.10 -10.33 28.54
C GLY A 1192 -9.83 -10.12 29.36
N THR A 1193 -8.81 -9.49 28.77
CA THR A 1193 -7.55 -9.11 29.44
C THR A 1193 -7.83 -8.16 30.61
N ALA A 1194 -8.71 -7.16 30.43
CA ALA A 1194 -9.12 -6.26 31.51
C ALA A 1194 -9.82 -7.01 32.65
N THR A 1195 -10.71 -7.97 32.35
CA THR A 1195 -11.32 -8.80 33.40
C THR A 1195 -10.30 -9.69 34.13
N ASP A 1196 -9.30 -10.21 33.41
CA ASP A 1196 -8.22 -11.02 34.00
C ASP A 1196 -7.33 -10.15 34.92
N VAL A 1197 -6.99 -8.93 34.51
CA VAL A 1197 -6.22 -7.96 35.33
C VAL A 1197 -7.00 -7.52 36.57
N VAL A 1198 -8.28 -7.17 36.42
CA VAL A 1198 -9.13 -6.79 37.55
C VAL A 1198 -9.26 -7.94 38.54
N GLY A 1199 -9.43 -9.17 38.06
CA GLY A 1199 -9.44 -10.37 38.91
C GLY A 1199 -8.16 -10.53 39.72
N LEU A 1200 -6.99 -10.40 39.09
CA LEU A 1200 -5.68 -10.47 39.78
C LEU A 1200 -5.43 -9.31 40.74
N MET A 1201 -5.89 -8.10 40.41
CA MET A 1201 -5.81 -6.95 41.32
C MET A 1201 -6.71 -7.14 42.54
N SER A 1202 -7.95 -7.62 42.34
CA SER A 1202 -8.85 -7.94 43.44
C SER A 1202 -8.28 -9.03 44.35
N LEU A 1203 -7.61 -10.04 43.79
CA LEU A 1203 -6.88 -11.05 44.54
C LEU A 1203 -5.73 -10.44 45.37
N GLY A 1204 -4.99 -9.48 44.79
CA GLY A 1204 -3.93 -8.74 45.50
C GLY A 1204 -4.47 -7.98 46.71
N PHE A 1205 -5.60 -7.28 46.56
CA PHE A 1205 -6.28 -6.60 47.66
C PHE A 1205 -6.86 -7.60 48.69
N GLU A 1206 -7.50 -8.68 48.24
CA GLU A 1206 -8.06 -9.73 49.11
C GLU A 1206 -6.97 -10.38 49.95
N ASN A 1207 -5.80 -10.66 49.36
CA ASN A 1207 -4.66 -11.24 50.06
C ASN A 1207 -3.95 -10.24 50.98
N LEU A 1208 -3.97 -8.94 50.65
CA LEU A 1208 -3.56 -7.88 51.57
C LEU A 1208 -4.48 -7.83 52.80
N THR A 1209 -5.80 -7.89 52.62
CA THR A 1209 -6.76 -7.97 53.73
C THR A 1209 -6.62 -9.26 54.53
N ARG A 1210 -6.46 -10.42 53.89
CA ARG A 1210 -6.21 -11.69 54.59
C ARG A 1210 -4.94 -11.64 55.44
N ARG A 1211 -3.85 -11.11 54.90
CA ARG A 1211 -2.59 -10.93 55.66
C ARG A 1211 -2.76 -9.94 56.80
N ALA A 1212 -3.51 -8.86 56.62
CA ALA A 1212 -3.85 -7.92 57.70
C ALA A 1212 -4.71 -8.58 58.80
N GLU A 1213 -5.52 -9.58 58.45
CA GLU A 1213 -6.29 -10.43 59.38
C GLU A 1213 -5.50 -11.64 59.93
N GLY A 1214 -4.20 -11.76 59.64
CA GLY A 1214 -3.37 -12.88 60.09
C GLY A 1214 -3.64 -14.22 59.37
N LYS A 1215 -4.35 -14.20 58.24
CA LYS A 1215 -4.64 -15.36 57.39
C LYS A 1215 -3.61 -15.45 56.26
N GLU A 1216 -3.28 -16.68 55.85
CA GLU A 1216 -2.47 -16.90 54.66
C GLU A 1216 -3.19 -16.44 53.39
N GLY A 1217 -2.41 -15.98 52.40
CA GLY A 1217 -2.96 -15.58 51.11
C GLY A 1217 -3.41 -16.80 50.31
N ALA A 1218 -4.58 -16.73 49.69
CA ALA A 1218 -5.07 -17.80 48.81
C ALA A 1218 -4.83 -17.40 47.36
N ILE A 1219 -4.32 -18.33 46.55
CA ILE A 1219 -4.22 -18.22 45.09
C ILE A 1219 -4.99 -19.41 44.54
N SER A 1220 -5.89 -19.22 43.57
CA SER A 1220 -6.59 -20.35 42.93
C SER A 1220 -5.87 -20.82 41.67
N GLU A 1221 -6.18 -22.04 41.21
CA GLU A 1221 -5.71 -22.53 39.89
C GLU A 1221 -6.15 -21.61 38.73
N SER A 1222 -7.30 -20.96 38.89
CA SER A 1222 -7.82 -20.01 37.91
C SER A 1222 -7.00 -18.73 37.86
N ASP A 1223 -6.43 -18.29 38.99
CA ASP A 1223 -5.55 -17.12 39.08
C ASP A 1223 -4.19 -17.39 38.43
N ILE A 1224 -3.62 -18.58 38.67
CA ILE A 1224 -2.39 -19.04 38.00
C ILE A 1224 -2.59 -19.06 36.48
N SER A 1225 -3.74 -19.57 36.04
CA SER A 1225 -4.10 -19.62 34.61
C SER A 1225 -4.30 -18.23 34.01
N SER A 1226 -4.88 -17.27 34.76
CA SER A 1226 -5.07 -15.89 34.34
C SER A 1226 -3.74 -15.12 34.29
N ALA A 1227 -2.87 -15.26 35.30
CA ALA A 1227 -1.54 -14.67 35.30
C ALA A 1227 -0.71 -15.16 34.10
N ARG A 1228 -0.73 -16.46 33.81
CA ARG A 1228 -0.07 -17.05 32.64
C ARG A 1228 -0.55 -16.43 31.32
N ARG A 1229 -1.87 -16.21 31.16
CA ARG A 1229 -2.46 -15.61 29.95
C ARG A 1229 -2.00 -14.17 29.71
N LEU A 1230 -1.54 -13.47 30.73
CA LEU A 1230 -1.08 -12.08 30.62
C LEU A 1230 0.41 -11.96 30.31
N VAL A 1231 1.19 -13.04 30.45
CA VAL A 1231 2.63 -13.03 30.16
C VAL A 1231 2.85 -13.03 28.65
N PRO A 1232 3.44 -11.96 28.07
CA PRO A 1232 3.81 -11.94 26.65
C PRO A 1232 4.74 -13.12 26.34
N TYR A 1233 4.71 -13.64 25.11
CA TYR A 1233 5.53 -14.78 24.67
C TYR A 1233 5.20 -16.14 25.30
N ALA A 1234 4.53 -16.19 26.46
CA ALA A 1234 4.14 -17.45 27.10
C ALA A 1234 3.16 -18.30 26.26
N SER A 1235 2.53 -17.69 25.24
CA SER A 1235 1.64 -18.40 24.32
C SER A 1235 2.35 -19.11 23.16
N LEU A 1236 3.67 -18.91 23.01
CA LEU A 1236 4.47 -19.65 22.01
C LEU A 1236 4.47 -21.14 22.35
N PRO A 1237 4.28 -22.05 21.38
CA PRO A 1237 4.04 -23.47 21.66
C PRO A 1237 5.08 -24.12 22.58
N TYR A 1238 6.36 -23.81 22.36
CA TYR A 1238 7.46 -24.36 23.13
C TYR A 1238 7.56 -23.76 24.55
N TRP A 1239 7.34 -22.45 24.72
CA TRP A 1239 7.27 -21.82 26.04
C TRP A 1239 6.04 -22.26 26.82
N ARG A 1240 4.91 -22.35 26.14
CA ARG A 1240 3.65 -22.80 26.72
C ARG A 1240 3.77 -24.23 27.22
N TRP A 1241 4.36 -25.11 26.41
CA TRP A 1241 4.61 -26.48 26.82
C TRP A 1241 5.51 -26.56 28.05
N LEU A 1242 6.60 -25.78 28.11
CA LEU A 1242 7.48 -25.72 29.28
C LEU A 1242 6.74 -25.22 30.53
N ILE A 1243 6.00 -24.12 30.39
CA ILE A 1243 5.25 -23.50 31.49
C ILE A 1243 4.13 -24.42 31.97
N ASP A 1244 3.36 -25.01 31.07
CA ASP A 1244 2.20 -25.86 31.39
C ASP A 1244 2.59 -27.27 31.83
N GLY A 1245 3.71 -27.78 31.32
CA GLY A 1245 4.19 -29.13 31.61
C GLY A 1245 5.05 -29.23 32.87
N MET A 1246 5.82 -28.18 33.20
CA MET A 1246 6.77 -28.24 34.32
C MET A 1246 6.43 -27.23 35.43
N ILE A 1247 6.16 -25.97 35.09
CA ILE A 1247 6.07 -24.88 36.07
C ILE A 1247 4.68 -24.83 36.74
N VAL A 1248 3.61 -24.84 35.94
CA VAL A 1248 2.23 -24.73 36.43
C VAL A 1248 1.83 -25.91 37.32
N PRO A 1249 2.15 -27.19 37.01
CA PRO A 1249 1.84 -28.31 37.89
C PRO A 1249 2.51 -28.20 39.26
N GLU A 1250 3.77 -27.76 39.33
CA GLU A 1250 4.47 -27.53 40.60
C GLU A 1250 3.82 -26.42 41.43
N ILE A 1251 3.49 -25.29 40.79
CA ILE A 1251 2.80 -24.17 41.47
C ILE A 1251 1.42 -24.63 41.97
N LYS A 1252 0.66 -25.37 41.15
CA LYS A 1252 -0.66 -25.90 41.56
C LYS A 1252 -0.55 -26.89 42.72
N GLN A 1253 0.45 -27.78 42.70
CA GLN A 1253 0.72 -28.69 43.81
C GLN A 1253 1.18 -27.96 45.07
N GLY A 1254 1.89 -26.85 44.94
CA GLY A 1254 2.28 -25.99 46.06
C GLY A 1254 1.12 -25.17 46.64
N VAL A 1255 0.09 -24.87 45.85
CA VAL A 1255 -1.13 -24.17 46.26
C VAL A 1255 -2.20 -25.11 46.84
N ALA A 1256 -2.17 -26.39 46.45
CA ALA A 1256 -3.06 -27.43 46.97
C ALA A 1256 -2.59 -28.03 48.31
N LYS A 1257 -1.37 -27.68 48.75
CA LYS A 1257 -0.81 -27.98 50.07
C LYS A 1257 -1.00 -26.78 50.99
#